data_AF-A0A7X6DBQ5-F1
#
_entry.id   AF-A0A7X6DBQ5-F1
#
_cell.length_a   1.000
_cell.length_b   1.000
_cell.length_c   1.000
_cell.angle_alpha   90.00
_cell.angle_beta   90.00
_cell.angle_gamma   90.00
#
_symmetry.space_group_name_H-M   'P 1'
#
loop_
_entity.id
_entity.type
_entity.pdbx_description
1 polymer ?
#
loop_
_entity_poly.entity_id
_entity_poly.type
_entity_poly.pdbx_seq_one_letter_code
_entity_poly.pdbx_strand_id
1 'polypeptide(L)'
;MNKHLWAVLSAVMVLMLAACGGANEAEPESGLPGSGGPLLGGAARNSTPELHYGDEVQIRSVRWDLCLAARESGSAFPVVTTVPQCQTTERWKIINADDPNSTATVTFNAPVRLYSPHWQGYFVPDWGNNASAWLPPFWTDMKFQDASNLKSTANVTFGAHMIITQMWGCQGCTTFLSTRDAGQPASREAEMRFEDAERWALSPGGMPFAYWMTEMSDTLRDIPLTKLAIPGSHDAGTYSIADGAPFSPDLPLDQLPDFKKMLLANATLAPQVNTFMARFARAQSRSITEQLNTGVRYFDLRPGAADNGNGDDLLIVHSLYGGSILNMIDDVARFLAAHPKEVVILDISHFTAMSDAHHATLMARINTAFEGRLVPRPAEAGAANPKANQYTVGGIQGNGWQVVCIYQDDHAAADPKLWRYGTPGGTKWWPNKPTTAEVKTVLEDRLRNDRPLLSDGSFFVLQTIATPDVAYYSRVFFSLETPEEVMTEIVRAANEKIAGLESAISSRQGDIAWLDQKIRENRNHIQELQDWIDDHPYFWDYPGRKWREGQIAIANGLISGYEATKSTESSALGNANTALSDARKKLADFNQTYLDATNTPGTLVELAEQVNAEMLGWLPGWRSGKLNIVIQDAVSDDFVDAVRRLNK
;
A
#
# COMPACT_ATOMS: atom_id res chain seq x y z
N MET A 1 -25.07 -4.38 -33.78
CA MET A 1 -24.38 -4.69 -32.52
C MET A 1 -23.97 -6.16 -32.54
N ASN A 2 -22.67 -6.42 -32.49
CA ASN A 2 -22.08 -7.74 -32.76
C ASN A 2 -22.54 -8.78 -31.71
N LYS A 3 -22.93 -9.98 -32.15
CA LYS A 3 -23.34 -11.10 -31.28
C LYS A 3 -22.26 -11.49 -30.24
N HIS A 4 -21.01 -11.07 -30.45
CA HIS A 4 -19.91 -11.21 -29.51
C HIS A 4 -20.01 -10.32 -28.26
N LEU A 5 -20.60 -9.12 -28.35
CA LEU A 5 -20.75 -8.22 -27.20
C LEU A 5 -21.78 -8.76 -26.19
N TRP A 6 -22.84 -9.39 -26.69
CA TRP A 6 -23.80 -10.11 -25.85
C TRP A 6 -23.20 -11.39 -25.26
N ALA A 7 -22.29 -12.08 -25.94
CA ALA A 7 -21.62 -13.27 -25.39
C ALA A 7 -20.66 -12.92 -24.24
N VAL A 8 -19.93 -11.80 -24.34
CA VAL A 8 -19.05 -11.28 -23.26
C VAL A 8 -19.88 -10.82 -22.06
N LEU A 9 -20.96 -10.06 -22.28
CA LEU A 9 -21.86 -9.62 -21.20
C LEU A 9 -22.67 -10.78 -20.57
N SER A 10 -22.98 -11.83 -21.34
CA SER A 10 -23.65 -13.02 -20.81
C SER A 10 -22.69 -13.91 -20.00
N ALA A 11 -21.41 -13.98 -20.36
CA ALA A 11 -20.42 -14.74 -19.61
C ALA A 11 -20.13 -14.12 -18.23
N VAL A 12 -20.09 -12.78 -18.14
CA VAL A 12 -19.90 -12.06 -16.87
C VAL A 12 -21.15 -12.17 -15.96
N MET A 13 -22.36 -12.25 -16.53
CA MET A 13 -23.58 -12.53 -15.73
C MET A 13 -23.75 -14.01 -15.33
N VAL A 14 -23.17 -14.96 -16.07
CA VAL A 14 -23.31 -16.42 -15.80
C VAL A 14 -22.23 -16.95 -14.85
N LEU A 15 -21.13 -16.23 -14.63
CA LEU A 15 -20.05 -16.63 -13.70
C LEU A 15 -20.31 -16.35 -12.22
N MET A 16 -21.46 -15.78 -11.84
CA MET A 16 -21.80 -15.51 -10.43
C MET A 16 -22.53 -16.67 -9.71
N LEU A 17 -22.62 -17.87 -10.31
CA LEU A 17 -23.24 -19.04 -9.67
C LEU A 17 -22.57 -20.36 -10.12
N ALA A 18 -21.50 -20.80 -9.45
CA ALA A 18 -21.23 -22.23 -9.17
C ALA A 18 -19.93 -22.41 -8.36
N ALA A 19 -20.07 -23.03 -7.18
CA ALA A 19 -18.99 -23.63 -6.43
C ALA A 19 -18.63 -25.04 -6.98
N CYS A 20 -17.40 -25.49 -6.65
CA CYS A 20 -16.87 -26.87 -6.65
C CYS A 20 -16.25 -27.48 -7.94
N GLY A 21 -14.97 -27.90 -7.84
CA GLY A 21 -14.48 -29.22 -8.28
C GLY A 21 -13.51 -29.35 -9.47
N GLY A 22 -12.24 -29.71 -9.20
CA GLY A 22 -11.52 -30.87 -9.79
C GLY A 22 -10.89 -30.88 -11.21
N ALA A 23 -9.54 -30.93 -11.23
CA ALA A 23 -8.59 -31.80 -11.99
C ALA A 23 -8.35 -31.74 -13.54
N ASN A 24 -7.04 -31.63 -13.84
CA ASN A 24 -6.14 -32.26 -14.86
C ASN A 24 -6.09 -31.90 -16.38
N GLU A 25 -4.85 -31.50 -16.75
CA GLU A 25 -3.96 -31.97 -17.85
C GLU A 25 -3.96 -31.38 -19.30
N ALA A 26 -2.73 -30.96 -19.68
CA ALA A 26 -1.98 -31.08 -20.95
C ALA A 26 -1.90 -29.90 -21.97
N GLU A 27 -0.63 -29.62 -22.33
CA GLU A 27 0.04 -28.63 -23.22
C GLU A 27 -0.11 -28.94 -24.75
N PRO A 28 0.52 -28.25 -25.77
CA PRO A 28 1.66 -27.29 -25.75
C PRO A 28 1.71 -26.09 -26.74
N GLU A 29 2.67 -25.19 -26.45
CA GLU A 29 3.64 -24.40 -27.27
C GLU A 29 3.25 -23.55 -28.51
N SER A 30 3.64 -22.26 -28.53
CA SER A 30 4.87 -21.75 -29.20
C SER A 30 4.86 -20.23 -29.55
N GLY A 31 5.84 -19.50 -28.98
CA GLY A 31 6.74 -18.52 -29.66
C GLY A 31 6.28 -17.13 -30.14
N LEU A 32 7.10 -16.12 -29.76
CA LEU A 32 7.57 -14.92 -30.53
C LEU A 32 7.23 -13.51 -29.94
N PRO A 33 8.10 -12.49 -30.18
CA PRO A 33 8.66 -11.67 -29.08
C PRO A 33 8.42 -10.15 -29.16
N GLY A 34 8.51 -9.51 -27.99
CA GLY A 34 9.42 -8.39 -27.69
C GLY A 34 9.19 -7.00 -28.30
N SER A 35 8.99 -6.00 -27.44
CA SER A 35 9.70 -4.71 -27.51
C SER A 35 9.40 -3.85 -26.27
N GLY A 36 10.41 -3.62 -25.45
CA GLY A 36 10.36 -2.72 -24.30
C GLY A 36 10.54 -1.24 -24.66
N GLY A 37 10.18 -0.37 -23.73
CA GLY A 37 10.47 1.05 -23.73
C GLY A 37 10.45 1.60 -22.29
N PRO A 38 11.26 2.62 -21.95
CA PRO A 38 11.99 2.69 -20.69
C PRO A 38 11.38 3.61 -19.63
N LEU A 39 11.65 3.23 -18.39
CA LEU A 39 11.47 3.99 -17.15
C LEU A 39 12.28 5.30 -17.17
N LEU A 40 11.63 6.40 -16.79
CA LEU A 40 12.28 7.69 -16.58
C LEU A 40 12.99 7.68 -15.21
N GLY A 41 14.32 7.64 -15.26
CA GLY A 41 15.19 7.77 -14.09
C GLY A 41 15.25 9.21 -13.57
N GLY A 42 14.95 9.38 -12.28
CA GLY A 42 15.49 10.46 -11.47
C GLY A 42 16.85 10.05 -10.94
N ALA A 43 17.90 10.77 -11.32
CA ALA A 43 19.27 10.47 -10.92
C ALA A 43 19.45 10.64 -9.39
N ALA A 44 19.61 9.53 -8.67
CA ALA A 44 20.08 9.54 -7.30
C ALA A 44 21.55 10.01 -7.29
N ARG A 45 21.83 11.15 -6.64
CA ARG A 45 23.21 11.53 -6.29
C ARG A 45 23.78 10.44 -5.36
N ASN A 46 24.88 9.81 -5.75
CA ASN A 46 25.74 9.08 -4.82
C ASN A 46 26.29 10.08 -3.78
N SER A 47 25.60 10.26 -2.65
CA SER A 47 26.04 11.17 -1.60
C SER A 47 27.23 10.57 -0.86
N THR A 48 28.34 11.29 -0.80
CA THR A 48 29.40 11.01 0.17
C THR A 48 28.83 11.12 1.59
N PRO A 49 29.40 10.41 2.58
CA PRO A 49 28.90 10.46 3.97
C PRO A 49 29.12 11.81 4.65
N GLU A 50 29.91 12.70 4.04
CA GLU A 50 30.36 13.97 4.60
C GLU A 50 29.39 15.11 4.26
N LEU A 51 29.15 15.96 5.27
CA LEU A 51 28.34 17.17 5.14
C LEU A 51 29.13 18.27 4.45
N HIS A 52 28.54 18.92 3.45
CA HIS A 52 29.12 20.07 2.76
C HIS A 52 28.30 21.33 3.02
N TYR A 53 28.95 22.49 2.99
CA TYR A 53 28.24 23.75 2.95
C TYR A 53 27.38 23.81 1.68
N GLY A 54 26.16 24.32 1.83
CA GLY A 54 25.14 24.31 0.80
C GLY A 54 24.18 23.11 0.86
N ASP A 55 24.51 22.05 1.59
CA ASP A 55 23.62 20.91 1.78
C ASP A 55 22.38 21.29 2.57
N GLU A 56 21.23 20.73 2.17
CA GLU A 56 20.00 20.76 2.96
C GLU A 56 19.95 19.53 3.86
N VAL A 57 19.67 19.75 5.14
CA VAL A 57 19.63 18.70 6.16
C VAL A 57 18.37 18.80 7.00
N GLN A 58 17.96 17.67 7.56
CA GLN A 58 17.09 17.64 8.72
C GLN A 58 17.93 17.49 9.98
N ILE A 59 17.47 18.10 11.06
CA ILE A 59 18.16 18.07 12.36
C ILE A 59 17.24 17.39 13.36
N ARG A 60 17.72 16.30 13.96
CA ARG A 60 16.93 15.45 14.85
C ARG A 60 17.59 15.31 16.20
N SER A 61 16.81 15.45 17.27
CA SER A 61 17.26 15.11 18.62
C SER A 61 17.44 13.61 18.73
N VAL A 62 18.62 13.15 19.17
CA VAL A 62 18.93 11.72 19.35
C VAL A 62 18.14 11.13 20.51
N ARG A 63 17.96 11.91 21.59
CA ARG A 63 17.30 11.45 22.81
C ARG A 63 15.78 11.36 22.63
N TRP A 64 15.18 12.39 22.06
CA TRP A 64 13.73 12.52 21.96
C TRP A 64 13.19 12.10 20.59
N ASP A 65 14.06 11.98 19.57
CA ASP A 65 13.73 11.70 18.16
C ASP A 65 12.58 12.61 17.71
N LEU A 66 12.85 13.91 17.93
CA LEU A 66 12.07 15.05 17.49
C LEU A 66 12.87 15.82 16.44
N CYS A 67 12.16 16.40 15.48
CA CYS A 67 12.73 17.14 14.37
C CYS A 67 12.70 18.63 14.65
N LEU A 68 13.80 19.32 14.38
CA LEU A 68 13.88 20.78 14.48
C LEU A 68 13.11 21.41 13.31
N ALA A 69 12.03 22.11 13.62
CA ALA A 69 11.09 22.64 12.64
C ALA A 69 10.81 24.13 12.89
N ALA A 70 10.73 24.91 11.82
CA ALA A 70 10.15 26.24 11.88
C ALA A 70 8.64 26.14 11.59
N ARG A 71 7.81 26.78 12.42
CA ARG A 71 6.35 26.77 12.36
C ARG A 71 5.81 28.19 12.24
N GLU A 72 4.64 28.32 11.62
CA GLU A 72 3.88 29.57 11.70
C GLU A 72 3.56 29.88 13.15
N SER A 73 3.92 31.08 13.55
CA SER A 73 3.42 31.72 14.75
C SER A 73 2.76 33.00 14.26
N GLY A 74 1.59 33.38 14.77
CA GLY A 74 0.87 34.60 14.36
C GLY A 74 1.64 35.93 14.58
N SER A 75 2.94 35.87 14.85
CA SER A 75 3.93 36.94 14.81
C SER A 75 4.47 37.18 13.39
N ALA A 76 5.21 38.27 13.20
CA ALA A 76 5.87 38.58 11.91
C ALA A 76 6.98 37.59 11.50
N PHE A 77 7.38 36.66 12.39
CA PHE A 77 8.45 35.70 12.19
C PHE A 77 8.02 34.32 12.68
N PRO A 78 8.39 33.21 12.01
CA PRO A 78 8.06 31.86 12.43
C PRO A 78 8.86 31.47 13.68
N VAL A 79 8.23 30.69 14.56
CA VAL A 79 8.85 30.13 15.76
C VAL A 79 9.52 28.81 15.39
N VAL A 80 10.74 28.60 15.90
CA VAL A 80 11.46 27.34 15.73
C VAL A 80 11.19 26.47 16.96
N THR A 81 10.61 25.31 16.71
CA THR A 81 10.13 24.33 17.70
C THR A 81 10.62 22.94 17.30
N THR A 82 10.29 21.94 18.10
CA THR A 82 10.51 20.55 17.72
C THR A 82 9.19 19.83 17.50
N VAL A 83 9.16 18.94 16.54
CA VAL A 83 7.95 18.22 16.14
C VAL A 83 8.23 16.73 16.14
N PRO A 84 7.19 15.89 16.33
CA PRO A 84 7.39 14.45 16.27
C PRO A 84 7.92 14.06 14.89
N GLN A 85 7.21 14.42 13.81
CA GLN A 85 7.48 13.98 12.44
C GLN A 85 8.23 15.04 11.64
N CYS A 86 9.36 14.66 11.04
CA CYS A 86 10.13 15.50 10.13
C CYS A 86 9.38 15.68 8.80
N GLN A 87 8.70 16.80 8.61
CA GLN A 87 8.05 17.10 7.34
C GLN A 87 9.08 17.57 6.30
N THR A 88 8.75 17.46 5.02
CA THR A 88 9.65 17.88 3.92
C THR A 88 9.95 19.38 3.92
N THR A 89 9.11 20.20 4.56
CA THR A 89 9.30 21.64 4.75
C THR A 89 10.30 21.98 5.86
N GLU A 90 10.72 20.99 6.65
CA GLU A 90 11.55 21.15 7.86
C GLU A 90 13.02 20.87 7.54
N ARG A 91 13.52 21.50 6.45
CA ARG A 91 14.91 21.40 5.99
C ARG A 91 15.69 22.67 6.29
N TRP A 92 16.96 22.48 6.66
CA TRP A 92 17.91 23.53 6.98
C TRP A 92 19.09 23.45 6.03
N LYS A 93 19.31 24.50 5.26
CA LYS A 93 20.52 24.65 4.46
C LYS A 93 21.68 25.06 5.37
N ILE A 94 22.78 24.32 5.30
CA ILE A 94 24.00 24.60 6.08
C ILE A 94 24.82 25.64 5.33
N ILE A 95 24.98 26.82 5.92
CA ILE A 95 25.69 27.95 5.31
C ILE A 95 26.95 28.23 6.12
N ASN A 96 28.07 28.46 5.44
CA ASN A 96 29.28 28.92 6.12
C ASN A 96 29.08 30.39 6.53
N ALA A 97 29.37 30.70 7.80
CA ALA A 97 29.12 32.04 8.33
C ALA A 97 30.03 33.12 7.71
N ASP A 98 31.25 32.72 7.32
CA ASP A 98 32.29 33.58 6.75
C ASP A 98 32.17 33.69 5.23
N ASP A 99 31.82 32.60 4.55
CA ASP A 99 31.61 32.55 3.10
C ASP A 99 30.30 31.82 2.73
N PRO A 100 29.17 32.54 2.58
CA PRO A 100 27.88 31.92 2.30
C PRO A 100 27.79 31.08 1.00
N ASN A 101 28.76 31.23 0.09
CA ASN A 101 28.82 30.48 -1.17
C ASN A 101 29.74 29.25 -1.11
N SER A 102 30.35 29.00 0.05
CA SER A 102 31.24 27.84 0.23
C SER A 102 30.49 26.54 -0.05
N THR A 103 31.20 25.61 -0.70
CA THR A 103 30.77 24.21 -0.93
C THR A 103 31.75 23.22 -0.30
N ALA A 104 32.65 23.72 0.54
CA ALA A 104 33.63 22.89 1.23
C ALA A 104 32.95 21.95 2.24
N THR A 105 33.65 20.86 2.57
CA THR A 105 33.23 19.97 3.65
C THR A 105 33.17 20.72 4.97
N VAL A 106 32.09 20.53 5.73
CA VAL A 106 31.91 21.11 7.06
C VAL A 106 32.76 20.33 8.05
N THR A 107 33.56 21.03 8.86
CA THR A 107 34.32 20.43 9.95
C THR A 107 33.72 20.79 11.30
N PHE A 108 33.93 19.94 12.30
CA PHE A 108 33.57 20.28 13.67
C PHE A 108 34.29 21.56 14.13
N ASN A 109 33.59 22.36 14.92
CA ASN A 109 33.97 23.70 15.37
C ASN A 109 34.08 24.78 14.28
N ALA A 110 33.79 24.48 13.01
CA ALA A 110 33.69 25.49 11.96
C ALA A 110 32.39 26.33 12.10
N PRO A 111 32.41 27.60 11.66
CA PRO A 111 31.22 28.45 11.62
C PRO A 111 30.11 27.87 10.75
N VAL A 112 28.90 27.80 11.28
CA VAL A 112 27.70 27.40 10.54
C VAL A 112 26.52 28.34 10.83
N ARG A 113 25.70 28.58 9.82
CA ARG A 113 24.36 29.16 9.93
C ARG A 113 23.34 28.17 9.38
N LEU A 114 22.21 28.04 10.04
CA LEU A 114 21.08 27.23 9.56
C LEU A 114 20.09 28.16 8.87
N TYR A 115 19.87 27.97 7.58
CA TYR A 115 18.91 28.74 6.80
C TYR A 115 17.74 27.86 6.40
N SER A 116 16.49 28.29 6.62
CA SER A 116 15.31 27.58 6.13
C SER A 116 14.97 28.05 4.72
N PRO A 117 15.03 27.18 3.69
CA PRO A 117 14.60 27.53 2.34
C PRO A 117 13.09 27.79 2.26
N HIS A 118 12.30 27.10 3.10
CA HIS A 118 10.83 27.23 3.10
C HIS A 118 10.38 28.56 3.70
N TRP A 119 10.97 28.95 4.84
CA TRP A 119 10.60 30.16 5.57
C TRP A 119 11.44 31.38 5.20
N GLN A 120 12.44 31.20 4.35
CA GLN A 120 13.37 32.23 3.89
C GLN A 120 14.05 33.00 5.03
N GLY A 121 14.49 32.30 6.07
CA GLY A 121 15.09 32.94 7.26
C GLY A 121 16.18 32.09 7.93
N TYR A 122 17.07 32.75 8.67
CA TYR A 122 18.12 32.10 9.44
C TYR A 122 17.63 31.75 10.84
N PHE A 123 18.03 30.59 11.34
CA PHE A 123 17.80 30.20 12.72
C PHE A 123 18.46 31.20 13.67
N VAL A 124 17.64 31.82 14.52
CA VAL A 124 18.09 32.68 15.62
C VAL A 124 17.58 32.08 16.92
N PRO A 125 18.47 31.53 17.75
CA PRO A 125 18.08 31.13 19.09
C PRO A 125 18.03 32.38 20.00
N ASP A 126 16.94 32.59 20.75
CA ASP A 126 16.81 33.69 21.71
C ASP A 126 17.37 33.30 23.10
N TRP A 127 17.61 34.27 23.97
CA TRP A 127 18.05 34.10 25.37
C TRP A 127 16.92 33.65 26.33
N GLY A 128 15.77 33.24 25.78
CA GLY A 128 14.61 32.71 26.52
C GLY A 128 14.08 31.40 25.93
N ASN A 129 12.85 31.02 26.30
CA ASN A 129 12.18 29.83 25.77
C ASN A 129 11.70 29.98 24.32
N ASN A 130 12.28 30.86 23.49
CA ASN A 130 11.83 31.09 22.12
C ASN A 130 13.02 31.00 21.15
N ALA A 131 12.82 30.36 20.00
CA ALA A 131 13.69 30.51 18.84
C ALA A 131 12.85 30.94 17.64
N SER A 132 13.45 31.64 16.69
CA SER A 132 12.73 32.19 15.55
C SER A 132 13.60 32.20 14.29
N ALA A 133 12.98 32.19 13.11
CA ALA A 133 13.71 32.40 11.85
C ALA A 133 13.65 33.88 11.46
N TRP A 134 14.79 34.56 11.40
CA TRP A 134 14.89 36.00 11.08
C TRP A 134 15.78 36.27 9.85
N LEU A 135 15.64 37.48 9.33
CA LEU A 135 16.56 38.12 8.38
C LEU A 135 17.09 39.43 9.00
N PRO A 136 18.40 39.75 8.89
CA PRO A 136 19.54 39.26 9.68
C PRO A 136 19.77 40.02 11.02
N PRO A 137 20.51 39.46 12.01
CA PRO A 137 21.87 39.97 12.31
C PRO A 137 22.92 38.89 12.67
N PHE A 138 24.17 39.31 12.85
CA PHE A 138 25.42 38.58 13.15
C PHE A 138 25.43 37.63 14.38
N TRP A 139 24.31 37.48 15.10
CA TRP A 139 24.19 36.61 16.28
C TRP A 139 23.77 35.16 15.93
N THR A 140 23.72 34.82 14.64
CA THR A 140 23.25 33.53 14.09
C THR A 140 24.34 32.48 13.95
N ASP A 141 25.60 32.87 14.16
CA ASP A 141 26.73 31.98 13.98
C ASP A 141 26.75 30.91 15.08
N MET A 142 26.68 29.67 14.64
CA MET A 142 26.76 28.47 15.46
C MET A 142 27.98 27.65 15.05
N LYS A 143 28.22 26.58 15.79
CA LYS A 143 29.16 25.53 15.42
C LYS A 143 28.60 24.17 15.82
N PHE A 144 28.94 23.17 15.02
CA PHE A 144 28.73 21.78 15.39
C PHE A 144 29.95 21.29 16.17
N GLN A 145 29.71 20.66 17.32
CA GLN A 145 30.76 20.03 18.12
C GLN A 145 30.51 18.54 18.19
N ASP A 146 31.56 17.74 18.03
CA ASP A 146 31.46 16.29 18.15
C ASP A 146 31.10 15.92 19.60
N ALA A 147 30.04 15.13 19.78
CA ALA A 147 29.53 14.75 21.09
C ALA A 147 30.49 13.84 21.88
N SER A 148 31.51 13.25 21.23
CA SER A 148 32.57 12.46 21.86
C SER A 148 33.86 13.24 22.08
N ASN A 149 34.10 14.29 21.28
CA ASN A 149 35.31 15.12 21.36
C ASN A 149 35.02 16.58 20.97
N LEU A 150 34.73 17.43 21.96
CA LEU A 150 34.43 18.84 21.77
C LEU A 150 35.45 19.65 20.96
N LYS A 151 36.71 19.20 20.88
CA LYS A 151 37.80 19.87 20.17
C LYS A 151 38.07 19.28 18.80
N SER A 152 37.27 18.32 18.35
CA SER A 152 37.41 17.71 17.03
C SER A 152 37.37 18.77 15.94
N THR A 153 38.22 18.59 14.93
CA THR A 153 38.23 19.34 13.67
C THR A 153 38.03 18.41 12.48
N ALA A 154 37.55 17.19 12.74
CA ALA A 154 37.22 16.22 11.70
C ALA A 154 36.03 16.70 10.87
N ASN A 155 35.88 16.11 9.68
CA ASN A 155 34.73 16.34 8.82
C ASN A 155 33.45 15.85 9.53
N VAL A 156 32.39 16.66 9.46
CA VAL A 156 31.06 16.28 9.93
C VAL A 156 30.48 15.29 8.95
N THR A 157 29.96 14.17 9.45
CA THR A 157 29.29 13.15 8.65
C THR A 157 27.82 13.03 9.02
N PHE A 158 26.98 12.61 8.07
CA PHE A 158 25.57 12.35 8.35
C PHE A 158 25.39 11.24 9.40
N GLY A 159 24.37 11.39 10.24
CA GLY A 159 24.12 10.51 11.39
C GLY A 159 25.06 10.70 12.59
N ALA A 160 26.15 11.46 12.45
CA ALA A 160 27.05 11.74 13.58
C ALA A 160 26.31 12.46 14.72
N HIS A 161 26.58 12.03 15.96
CA HIS A 161 26.06 12.71 17.14
C HIS A 161 26.86 13.98 17.40
N MET A 162 26.19 15.12 17.40
CA MET A 162 26.79 16.42 17.60
C MET A 162 26.03 17.23 18.65
N ILE A 163 26.69 18.25 19.15
CA ILE A 163 26.10 19.29 19.98
C ILE A 163 26.15 20.59 19.19
N ILE A 164 25.03 21.31 19.16
CA ILE A 164 24.91 22.58 18.46
C ILE A 164 25.08 23.70 19.48
N THR A 165 26.10 24.53 19.28
CA THR A 165 26.43 25.64 20.19
C THR A 165 26.51 26.96 19.44
N GLN A 166 26.23 28.05 20.13
CA GLN A 166 26.46 29.38 19.58
C GLN A 166 27.97 29.71 19.60
N MET A 167 28.46 30.42 18.59
CA MET A 167 29.86 30.86 18.55
C MET A 167 30.14 32.04 19.50
N TRP A 168 29.15 32.92 19.73
CA TRP A 168 29.30 34.15 20.50
C TRP A 168 28.39 34.14 21.73
N GLY A 169 28.96 34.02 22.93
CA GLY A 169 28.26 34.03 24.22
C GLY A 169 28.96 34.88 25.28
N CYS A 170 28.37 35.03 26.48
CA CYS A 170 29.04 35.70 27.60
C CYS A 170 30.36 35.00 27.95
N GLN A 171 31.38 35.77 28.34
CA GLN A 171 32.69 35.23 28.73
C GLN A 171 32.51 34.18 29.84
N GLY A 172 32.80 32.90 29.53
CA GLY A 172 32.64 31.77 30.45
C GLY A 172 31.34 30.96 30.29
N CYS A 173 30.43 31.35 29.40
CA CYS A 173 29.16 30.66 29.15
C CYS A 173 29.20 29.90 27.80
N THR A 174 29.06 28.57 27.81
CA THR A 174 28.72 27.82 26.59
C THR A 174 27.23 27.54 26.60
N THR A 175 26.49 28.01 25.60
CA THR A 175 25.05 27.77 25.44
C THR A 175 24.81 26.65 24.43
N PHE A 176 23.97 25.71 24.82
CA PHE A 176 23.64 24.53 24.02
C PHE A 176 22.22 24.64 23.47
N LEU A 177 22.01 24.22 22.22
CA LEU A 177 20.68 24.04 21.68
C LEU A 177 20.01 22.84 22.35
N SER A 178 18.86 23.06 22.99
CA SER A 178 18.13 22.06 23.76
C SER A 178 16.65 21.98 23.33
N THR A 179 16.08 20.80 23.52
CA THR A 179 14.65 20.51 23.39
C THR A 179 14.31 19.32 24.31
N ARG A 180 13.06 19.23 24.76
CA ARG A 180 12.61 18.14 25.65
C ARG A 180 11.32 17.48 25.19
N ASP A 181 10.36 18.25 24.68
CA ASP A 181 9.05 17.75 24.26
C ASP A 181 8.61 18.34 22.93
N ALA A 182 7.72 17.63 22.23
CA ALA A 182 7.11 18.11 21.01
C ALA A 182 6.32 19.41 21.24
N GLY A 183 6.47 20.37 20.32
CA GLY A 183 5.84 21.68 20.36
C GLY A 183 6.57 22.70 21.24
N GLN A 184 7.55 22.27 22.07
CA GLN A 184 8.37 23.21 22.83
C GLN A 184 9.31 23.96 21.89
N PRO A 185 9.41 25.30 22.00
CA PRO A 185 10.37 26.04 21.22
C PRO A 185 11.78 25.53 21.48
N ALA A 186 12.61 25.50 20.44
CA ALA A 186 14.02 25.22 20.62
C ALA A 186 14.64 26.37 21.42
N SER A 187 15.36 26.06 22.50
CA SER A 187 15.89 27.08 23.41
C SER A 187 17.38 26.87 23.68
N ARG A 188 18.01 27.89 24.25
CA ARG A 188 19.37 27.81 24.79
C ARG A 188 19.30 27.49 26.27
N GLU A 189 20.06 26.51 26.72
CA GLU A 189 20.31 26.32 28.15
C GLU A 189 21.76 26.78 28.44
N ALA A 190 21.88 27.86 29.23
CA ALA A 190 23.14 28.29 29.81
C ALA A 190 23.34 27.44 31.09
N GLU A 191 24.54 26.89 31.29
CA GLU A 191 24.90 26.10 32.50
C GLU A 191 24.47 24.61 32.51
N MET A 192 24.22 23.97 31.37
CA MET A 192 24.22 22.50 31.33
C MET A 192 25.63 21.93 31.35
N ARG A 193 25.82 20.80 32.03
CA ARG A 193 27.06 20.03 31.88
C ARG A 193 27.12 19.45 30.47
N PHE A 194 28.33 19.28 29.95
CA PHE A 194 28.51 18.73 28.61
C PHE A 194 27.86 17.36 28.45
N GLU A 195 27.96 16.51 29.47
CA GLU A 195 27.33 15.19 29.50
C GLU A 195 25.79 15.22 29.42
N ASP A 196 25.18 16.32 29.83
CA ASP A 196 23.72 16.50 29.86
C ASP A 196 23.19 17.14 28.56
N ALA A 197 24.08 17.73 27.75
CA ALA A 197 23.73 18.45 26.54
C ALA A 197 22.96 17.56 25.55
N GLU A 198 21.95 18.16 24.92
CA GLU A 198 21.14 17.48 23.92
C GLU A 198 22.00 17.11 22.71
N ARG A 199 21.92 15.84 22.31
CA ARG A 199 22.63 15.32 21.13
C ARG A 199 21.72 15.46 19.92
N TRP A 200 22.25 16.04 18.87
CA TRP A 200 21.59 16.20 17.58
C TRP A 200 22.26 15.33 16.54
N ALA A 201 21.51 14.88 15.55
CA ALA A 201 22.03 14.21 14.38
C ALA A 201 21.45 14.85 13.11
N LEU A 202 22.22 14.76 12.03
CA LEU A 202 21.86 15.32 10.73
C LEU A 202 21.58 14.21 9.72
N SER A 203 20.48 14.35 8.99
CA SER A 203 20.18 13.54 7.81
C SER A 203 20.01 14.41 6.57
N PRO A 204 20.30 13.90 5.36
CA PRO A 204 20.07 14.66 4.13
C PRO A 204 18.59 15.05 3.98
N GLY A 205 18.32 16.25 3.49
CA GLY A 205 17.00 16.87 3.49
C GLY A 205 15.89 16.07 2.78
N GLY A 206 16.23 15.22 1.81
CA GLY A 206 15.28 14.34 1.11
C GLY A 206 15.35 12.87 1.51
N MET A 207 16.18 12.52 2.49
CA MET A 207 16.43 11.14 2.94
C MET A 207 16.48 11.11 4.47
N PRO A 208 15.34 11.43 5.13
CA PRO A 208 15.27 11.73 6.56
C PRO A 208 15.74 10.57 7.46
N PHE A 209 15.69 9.35 6.92
CA PHE A 209 15.89 8.11 7.63
C PHE A 209 17.03 7.27 7.06
N ALA A 210 17.83 7.78 6.11
CA ALA A 210 18.94 7.03 5.53
C ALA A 210 20.04 6.66 6.53
N TYR A 211 20.13 7.36 7.68
CA TYR A 211 21.15 7.13 8.71
C TYR A 211 20.55 6.74 10.06
N TRP A 212 19.32 6.21 10.10
CA TRP A 212 18.60 6.12 11.36
C TRP A 212 19.20 5.20 12.41
N MET A 213 19.88 4.11 12.01
CA MET A 213 20.57 3.23 12.94
C MET A 213 21.87 3.86 13.47
N THR A 214 22.49 4.71 12.65
CA THR A 214 23.60 5.58 13.03
C THR A 214 23.14 6.66 14.01
N GLU A 215 21.94 7.21 13.84
CA GLU A 215 21.36 8.25 14.69
C GLU A 215 20.90 7.73 16.06
N MET A 216 20.59 6.44 16.18
CA MET A 216 20.09 5.82 17.43
C MET A 216 20.86 6.23 18.68
N SER A 217 20.16 6.35 19.79
CA SER A 217 20.78 6.48 21.11
C SER A 217 21.58 5.23 21.49
N ASP A 218 22.60 5.41 22.34
CA ASP A 218 23.44 4.31 22.79
C ASP A 218 22.61 3.20 23.46
N THR A 219 21.60 3.57 24.26
CA THR A 219 20.65 2.62 24.87
C THR A 219 19.92 1.74 23.86
N LEU A 220 19.45 2.32 22.74
CA LEU A 220 18.77 1.54 21.69
C LEU A 220 19.75 0.71 20.87
N ARG A 221 21.00 1.14 20.71
CA ARG A 221 22.00 0.34 20.00
C ARG A 221 22.39 -0.93 20.76
N ASP A 222 22.22 -0.95 22.09
CA ASP A 222 22.61 -2.06 22.96
C ASP A 222 21.49 -3.08 23.24
N ILE A 223 20.29 -2.89 22.68
CA ILE A 223 19.26 -3.94 22.74
C ILE A 223 19.47 -4.98 21.62
N PRO A 224 19.10 -6.25 21.85
CA PRO A 224 19.15 -7.27 20.79
C PRO A 224 18.32 -6.87 19.57
N LEU A 225 18.82 -7.16 18.36
CA LEU A 225 18.14 -6.87 17.10
C LEU A 225 16.73 -7.46 17.04
N THR A 226 16.51 -8.59 17.70
CA THR A 226 15.22 -9.31 17.79
C THR A 226 14.18 -8.60 18.66
N LYS A 227 14.58 -7.54 19.36
CA LYS A 227 13.72 -6.68 20.19
C LYS A 227 13.54 -5.27 19.62
N LEU A 228 14.24 -4.95 18.53
CA LEU A 228 14.13 -3.68 17.85
C LEU A 228 12.97 -3.75 16.84
N ALA A 229 12.14 -2.72 16.78
CA ALA A 229 11.20 -2.50 15.68
C ALA A 229 11.97 -2.03 14.44
N ILE A 230 11.94 -2.83 13.37
CA ILE A 230 12.69 -2.65 12.13
C ILE A 230 11.68 -2.59 10.97
N PRO A 231 11.65 -1.50 10.19
CA PRO A 231 10.83 -1.42 8.99
C PRO A 231 11.42 -2.29 7.88
N GLY A 232 10.56 -3.09 7.26
CA GLY A 232 10.91 -3.98 6.17
C GLY A 232 10.00 -3.84 4.96
N SER A 233 10.47 -4.37 3.84
CA SER A 233 9.76 -4.35 2.56
C SER A 233 9.34 -5.78 2.19
N HIS A 234 8.04 -5.97 1.96
CA HIS A 234 7.49 -7.22 1.45
C HIS A 234 7.77 -7.32 -0.05
N ASP A 235 8.19 -8.51 -0.50
CA ASP A 235 8.51 -8.77 -1.92
C ASP A 235 9.36 -7.67 -2.55
N ALA A 236 10.44 -7.33 -1.85
CA ALA A 236 11.09 -6.03 -1.97
C ALA A 236 11.68 -5.76 -3.36
N GLY A 237 12.10 -6.83 -4.05
CA GLY A 237 12.69 -6.74 -5.39
C GLY A 237 11.67 -6.67 -6.54
N THR A 238 10.38 -6.84 -6.26
CA THR A 238 9.35 -6.96 -7.31
C THR A 238 9.09 -5.68 -8.09
N TYR A 239 9.55 -4.51 -7.62
CA TYR A 239 9.53 -3.25 -8.39
C TYR A 239 10.14 -3.39 -9.79
N SER A 240 11.05 -4.34 -9.96
CA SER A 240 11.76 -4.62 -11.20
C SER A 240 10.97 -5.47 -12.21
N ILE A 241 9.80 -5.98 -11.84
CA ILE A 241 8.93 -6.75 -12.74
C ILE A 241 8.35 -5.80 -13.80
N ALA A 242 8.78 -6.00 -15.04
CA ALA A 242 8.32 -5.23 -16.18
C ALA A 242 6.90 -5.62 -16.58
N ASP A 243 6.18 -4.67 -17.19
CA ASP A 243 4.96 -5.00 -17.92
C ASP A 243 5.29 -6.01 -19.02
N GLY A 244 4.52 -7.09 -19.12
CA GLY A 244 4.78 -8.14 -20.10
C GLY A 244 5.82 -9.19 -19.68
N ALA A 245 6.40 -9.10 -18.47
CA ALA A 245 7.35 -10.09 -17.97
C ALA A 245 6.80 -11.52 -18.09
N PRO A 246 7.65 -12.53 -18.38
CA PRO A 246 7.20 -13.90 -18.48
C PRO A 246 6.79 -14.46 -17.12
N PHE A 247 5.86 -15.40 -17.13
CA PHE A 247 5.48 -16.17 -15.95
C PHE A 247 6.66 -16.95 -15.37
N SER A 248 6.81 -16.88 -14.05
CA SER A 248 7.73 -17.73 -13.31
C SER A 248 7.01 -18.98 -12.78
N PRO A 249 7.74 -20.07 -12.50
CA PRO A 249 7.16 -21.34 -12.04
C PRO A 249 6.42 -21.27 -10.70
N ASP A 250 6.58 -20.19 -9.93
CA ASP A 250 5.89 -19.97 -8.65
C ASP A 250 4.46 -19.46 -8.81
N LEU A 251 4.00 -19.13 -10.02
CA LEU A 251 2.59 -18.80 -10.25
C LEU A 251 1.72 -20.06 -10.07
N PRO A 252 0.84 -20.14 -9.06
CA PRO A 252 0.11 -21.35 -8.76
C PRO A 252 -1.19 -21.45 -9.57
N LEU A 253 -1.13 -21.34 -10.92
CA LEU A 253 -2.32 -21.34 -11.78
C LEU A 253 -3.21 -22.57 -11.56
N ASP A 254 -2.60 -23.72 -11.29
CA ASP A 254 -3.33 -24.98 -11.08
C ASP A 254 -4.09 -25.03 -9.75
N GLN A 255 -3.73 -24.17 -8.80
CA GLN A 255 -4.41 -24.02 -7.52
C GLN A 255 -5.52 -22.95 -7.57
N LEU A 256 -5.59 -22.19 -8.67
CA LEU A 256 -6.56 -21.11 -8.87
C LEU A 256 -7.34 -21.33 -10.18
N PRO A 257 -8.17 -22.40 -10.28
CA PRO A 257 -8.81 -22.79 -11.53
C PRO A 257 -9.74 -21.71 -12.08
N ASP A 258 -10.42 -20.96 -11.23
CA ASP A 258 -11.32 -19.88 -11.66
C ASP A 258 -10.53 -18.66 -12.15
N PHE A 259 -9.39 -18.36 -11.51
CA PHE A 259 -8.47 -17.33 -11.98
C PHE A 259 -7.83 -17.72 -13.31
N LYS A 260 -7.37 -18.97 -13.45
CA LYS A 260 -6.84 -19.53 -14.70
C LYS A 260 -7.87 -19.46 -15.82
N LYS A 261 -9.13 -19.82 -15.55
CA LYS A 261 -10.23 -19.67 -16.52
C LYS A 261 -10.44 -18.20 -16.88
N MET A 262 -10.47 -17.28 -15.91
CA MET A 262 -10.61 -15.84 -16.15
C MET A 262 -9.49 -15.31 -17.07
N LEU A 263 -8.23 -15.68 -16.81
CA LEU A 263 -7.08 -15.26 -17.62
C LEU A 263 -7.13 -15.79 -19.06
N LEU A 264 -7.62 -17.03 -19.25
CA LEU A 264 -7.62 -17.72 -20.56
C LEU A 264 -8.90 -17.51 -21.37
N ALA A 265 -10.00 -17.09 -20.76
CA ALA A 265 -11.31 -16.97 -21.42
C ALA A 265 -11.44 -15.74 -22.35
N ASN A 266 -10.51 -14.78 -22.28
CA ASN A 266 -10.61 -13.54 -23.05
C ASN A 266 -9.50 -13.40 -24.12
N ALA A 267 -9.90 -13.39 -25.40
CA ALA A 267 -8.98 -13.26 -26.54
C ALA A 267 -8.32 -11.86 -26.70
N THR A 268 -8.90 -10.82 -26.11
CA THR A 268 -8.39 -9.44 -26.08
C THR A 268 -7.39 -9.22 -24.94
N LEU A 269 -7.56 -9.93 -23.81
CA LEU A 269 -6.68 -9.86 -22.65
C LEU A 269 -5.59 -10.91 -22.65
N ALA A 270 -5.74 -12.04 -23.35
CA ALA A 270 -4.67 -13.02 -23.53
C ALA A 270 -3.34 -12.37 -24.00
N PRO A 271 -3.31 -11.38 -24.91
CA PRO A 271 -2.09 -10.66 -25.27
C PRO A 271 -1.52 -9.74 -24.15
N GLN A 272 -2.33 -9.35 -23.17
CA GLN A 272 -1.98 -8.41 -22.10
C GLN A 272 -1.97 -9.05 -20.71
N VAL A 273 -2.14 -10.37 -20.62
CA VAL A 273 -2.29 -11.10 -19.36
C VAL A 273 -1.07 -10.89 -18.45
N ASN A 274 0.13 -10.87 -19.03
CA ASN A 274 1.36 -10.59 -18.30
C ASN A 274 1.38 -9.16 -17.74
N THR A 275 0.87 -8.18 -18.49
CA THR A 275 0.76 -6.79 -18.02
C THR A 275 -0.23 -6.67 -16.88
N PHE A 276 -1.38 -7.34 -16.96
CA PHE A 276 -2.35 -7.41 -15.86
C PHE A 276 -1.72 -8.05 -14.62
N MET A 277 -1.05 -9.19 -14.80
CA MET A 277 -0.38 -9.91 -13.72
C MET A 277 0.75 -9.09 -13.10
N ALA A 278 1.49 -8.31 -13.89
CA ALA A 278 2.56 -7.44 -13.38
C ALA A 278 2.04 -6.38 -12.40
N ARG A 279 0.81 -5.90 -12.58
CA ARG A 279 0.17 -4.97 -11.64
C ARG A 279 -0.01 -5.55 -10.23
N PHE A 280 -0.11 -6.88 -10.13
CA PHE A 280 -0.36 -7.59 -8.88
C PHE A 280 0.82 -8.43 -8.40
N ALA A 281 1.83 -8.61 -9.25
CA ALA A 281 3.13 -9.15 -8.87
C ALA A 281 4.05 -8.07 -8.24
N ARG A 282 3.85 -6.79 -8.58
CA ARG A 282 4.62 -5.67 -8.02
C ARG A 282 4.08 -5.26 -6.65
N ALA A 283 4.80 -5.61 -5.59
CA ALA A 283 4.53 -5.16 -4.22
C ALA A 283 5.15 -3.78 -3.91
N GLN A 284 6.19 -3.39 -4.64
CA GLN A 284 6.92 -2.13 -4.43
C GLN A 284 7.00 -1.32 -5.71
N SER A 285 6.96 0.01 -5.59
CA SER A 285 7.27 0.95 -6.67
C SER A 285 8.70 1.49 -6.62
N ARG A 286 9.33 1.47 -5.44
CA ARG A 286 10.69 1.98 -5.18
C ARG A 286 11.73 0.89 -5.43
N SER A 287 12.87 1.27 -6.00
CA SER A 287 14.05 0.42 -6.10
C SER A 287 14.68 0.09 -4.74
N ILE A 288 15.56 -0.90 -4.66
CA ILE A 288 16.26 -1.25 -3.40
C ILE A 288 16.98 -0.04 -2.80
N THR A 289 17.67 0.75 -3.63
CA THR A 289 18.36 1.97 -3.18
C THR A 289 17.38 2.99 -2.60
N GLU A 290 16.23 3.21 -3.24
CA GLU A 290 15.21 4.12 -2.75
C GLU A 290 14.56 3.61 -1.45
N GLN A 291 14.30 2.30 -1.34
CA GLN A 291 13.81 1.69 -0.11
C GLN A 291 14.81 1.85 1.05
N LEU A 292 16.11 1.66 0.80
CA LEU A 292 17.17 1.90 1.79
C LEU A 292 17.23 3.38 2.23
N ASN A 293 17.10 4.31 1.29
CA ASN A 293 17.09 5.75 1.58
C ASN A 293 15.82 6.20 2.34
N THR A 294 14.69 5.51 2.12
CA THR A 294 13.46 5.62 2.90
C THR A 294 13.67 5.19 4.35
N GLY A 295 14.70 4.37 4.63
CA GLY A 295 15.05 3.85 5.96
C GLY A 295 14.66 2.39 6.19
N VAL A 296 14.20 1.67 5.16
CA VAL A 296 13.98 0.21 5.23
C VAL A 296 15.30 -0.50 5.53
N ARG A 297 15.27 -1.46 6.45
CA ARG A 297 16.45 -2.26 6.84
C ARG A 297 16.20 -3.77 6.85
N TYR A 298 15.00 -4.20 6.46
CA TYR A 298 14.68 -5.62 6.23
C TYR A 298 14.13 -5.81 4.81
N PHE A 299 14.65 -6.77 4.07
CA PHE A 299 14.24 -7.06 2.70
C PHE A 299 13.82 -8.52 2.56
N ASP A 300 12.56 -8.75 2.20
CA ASP A 300 12.07 -10.05 1.72
C ASP A 300 12.44 -10.20 0.22
N LEU A 301 13.40 -11.08 -0.08
CA LEU A 301 13.88 -11.31 -1.45
C LEU A 301 13.59 -12.77 -1.84
N ARG A 302 12.88 -12.94 -2.95
CA ARG A 302 12.51 -14.24 -3.50
C ARG A 302 13.24 -14.49 -4.81
N PRO A 303 14.36 -15.23 -4.80
CA PRO A 303 15.09 -15.51 -6.02
C PRO A 303 14.47 -16.67 -6.80
N GLY A 304 14.61 -16.62 -8.11
CA GLY A 304 14.42 -17.76 -8.98
C GLY A 304 15.37 -17.74 -10.16
N ALA A 305 15.40 -18.84 -10.89
CA ALA A 305 16.18 -18.96 -12.12
C ALA A 305 15.27 -19.15 -13.33
N ALA A 306 15.67 -18.58 -14.47
CA ALA A 306 14.96 -18.72 -15.74
C ALA A 306 15.39 -19.95 -16.56
N ASP A 307 16.32 -20.76 -16.00
CA ASP A 307 16.95 -21.94 -16.57
C ASP A 307 17.65 -21.70 -17.92
N ASN A 308 18.63 -20.79 -17.93
CA ASN A 308 19.51 -20.60 -19.08
C ASN A 308 20.72 -21.56 -19.12
N GLY A 309 20.81 -22.48 -18.16
CA GLY A 309 21.86 -23.50 -18.05
C GLY A 309 23.23 -23.03 -17.49
N ASN A 310 23.42 -21.74 -17.19
CA ASN A 310 24.73 -21.20 -16.77
C ASN A 310 24.83 -20.78 -15.29
N GLY A 311 23.74 -20.74 -14.53
CA GLY A 311 23.79 -20.42 -13.10
C GLY A 311 23.73 -18.93 -12.76
N ASP A 312 23.76 -18.04 -13.76
CA ASP A 312 23.88 -16.58 -13.61
C ASP A 312 22.59 -15.81 -13.88
N ASP A 313 21.53 -16.48 -14.33
CA ASP A 313 20.17 -15.96 -14.53
C ASP A 313 19.35 -15.94 -13.24
N LEU A 314 19.94 -15.38 -12.19
CA LEU A 314 19.27 -15.20 -10.91
C LEU A 314 18.42 -13.93 -10.92
N LEU A 315 17.10 -14.11 -10.92
CA LEU A 315 16.10 -13.06 -10.97
C LEU A 315 15.28 -13.03 -9.68
N ILE A 316 14.61 -11.92 -9.42
CA ILE A 316 13.49 -11.90 -8.46
C ILE A 316 12.28 -12.56 -9.10
N VAL A 317 11.50 -13.29 -8.30
CA VAL A 317 10.25 -13.90 -8.72
C VAL A 317 9.10 -13.50 -7.81
N HIS A 318 7.94 -13.27 -8.42
CA HIS A 318 6.65 -13.24 -7.74
C HIS A 318 5.56 -13.45 -8.78
N SER A 319 5.27 -14.71 -9.11
CA SER A 319 4.44 -15.14 -10.25
C SER A 319 4.95 -14.74 -11.65
N LEU A 320 5.76 -13.69 -11.74
CA LEU A 320 6.47 -13.22 -12.92
C LEU A 320 7.96 -13.07 -12.57
N TYR A 321 8.81 -13.18 -13.59
CA TYR A 321 10.22 -12.84 -13.47
C TYR A 321 10.45 -11.34 -13.42
N GLY A 322 11.29 -10.91 -12.48
CA GLY A 322 11.77 -9.54 -12.31
C GLY A 322 13.21 -9.35 -12.79
N GLY A 323 13.86 -8.34 -12.22
CA GLY A 323 15.27 -8.03 -12.47
C GLY A 323 16.24 -8.91 -11.67
N SER A 324 17.54 -8.74 -11.93
CA SER A 324 18.59 -9.53 -11.29
C SER A 324 18.72 -9.24 -9.78
N ILE A 325 18.65 -10.30 -8.97
CA ILE A 325 18.94 -10.21 -7.53
C ILE A 325 20.41 -9.87 -7.24
N LEU A 326 21.33 -10.22 -8.15
CA LEU A 326 22.76 -9.91 -8.00
C LEU A 326 22.99 -8.39 -8.00
N ASN A 327 22.31 -7.67 -8.89
CA ASN A 327 22.35 -6.21 -8.94
C ASN A 327 21.75 -5.59 -7.66
N MET A 328 20.69 -6.19 -7.12
CA MET A 328 20.07 -5.73 -5.87
C MET A 328 21.00 -5.92 -4.66
N ILE A 329 21.75 -7.02 -4.61
CA ILE A 329 22.81 -7.23 -3.62
C ILE A 329 23.89 -6.14 -3.72
N ASP A 330 24.27 -5.77 -4.95
CA ASP A 330 25.25 -4.71 -5.18
C ASP A 330 24.74 -3.33 -4.78
N ASP A 331 23.45 -3.06 -4.99
CA ASP A 331 22.81 -1.82 -4.55
C ASP A 331 22.85 -1.70 -3.02
N VAL A 332 22.56 -2.79 -2.29
CA VAL A 332 22.74 -2.84 -0.83
C VAL A 332 24.21 -2.61 -0.46
N ALA A 333 25.15 -3.26 -1.14
CA ALA A 333 26.58 -3.12 -0.84
C ALA A 333 27.09 -1.68 -1.04
N ARG A 334 26.60 -1.00 -2.09
CA ARG A 334 26.92 0.41 -2.40
C ARG A 334 26.35 1.35 -1.36
N PHE A 335 25.09 1.14 -0.95
CA PHE A 335 24.48 1.88 0.15
C PHE A 335 25.31 1.73 1.43
N LEU A 336 25.61 0.49 1.85
CA LEU A 336 26.35 0.24 3.09
C LEU A 336 27.77 0.81 3.10
N ALA A 337 28.39 1.00 1.93
CA ALA A 337 29.68 1.69 1.81
C ALA A 337 29.58 3.20 2.12
N ALA A 338 28.48 3.85 1.74
CA ALA A 338 28.19 5.24 2.09
C ALA A 338 27.61 5.39 3.50
N HIS A 339 27.09 4.30 4.08
CA HIS A 339 26.41 4.28 5.38
C HIS A 339 27.02 3.24 6.33
N PRO A 340 28.28 3.44 6.79
CA PRO A 340 29.08 2.39 7.46
C PRO A 340 28.52 1.89 8.79
N LYS A 341 27.56 2.61 9.39
CA LYS A 341 26.92 2.24 10.66
C LYS A 341 25.48 1.74 10.50
N GLU A 342 24.96 1.65 9.28
CA GLU A 342 23.66 1.04 9.03
C GLU A 342 23.76 -0.48 8.99
N VAL A 343 22.72 -1.16 9.47
CA VAL A 343 22.62 -2.63 9.49
C VAL A 343 21.43 -3.07 8.66
N VAL A 344 21.65 -3.95 7.69
CA VAL A 344 20.61 -4.49 6.80
C VAL A 344 20.41 -5.98 7.06
N ILE A 345 19.14 -6.40 7.10
CA ILE A 345 18.72 -7.79 7.17
C ILE A 345 18.18 -8.19 5.79
N LEU A 346 18.83 -9.17 5.16
CA LEU A 346 18.36 -9.77 3.91
C LEU A 346 17.72 -11.12 4.23
N ASP A 347 16.42 -11.28 3.98
CA ASP A 347 15.71 -12.55 4.08
C ASP A 347 15.51 -13.13 2.68
N ILE A 348 16.42 -14.04 2.31
CA ILE A 348 16.42 -14.73 1.02
C ILE A 348 15.71 -16.07 1.19
N SER A 349 14.54 -16.19 0.58
CA SER A 349 13.63 -17.33 0.78
C SER A 349 12.83 -17.65 -0.48
N HIS A 350 12.06 -18.75 -0.48
CA HIS A 350 11.15 -19.10 -1.60
C HIS A 350 11.88 -19.26 -2.95
N PHE A 351 13.03 -19.93 -2.91
CA PHE A 351 13.84 -20.25 -4.08
C PHE A 351 13.02 -20.99 -5.14
N THR A 352 12.93 -20.44 -6.34
CA THR A 352 12.12 -20.98 -7.43
C THR A 352 12.98 -21.46 -8.59
N ALA A 353 12.86 -22.74 -8.96
CA ALA A 353 13.59 -23.34 -10.09
C ALA A 353 15.12 -23.16 -10.04
N MET A 354 15.70 -23.01 -8.84
CA MET A 354 17.15 -22.89 -8.65
C MET A 354 17.81 -24.27 -8.53
N SER A 355 19.02 -24.37 -9.06
CA SER A 355 19.89 -25.55 -8.97
C SER A 355 21.04 -25.26 -8.02
N ASP A 356 21.82 -26.28 -7.64
CA ASP A 356 23.00 -26.12 -6.79
C ASP A 356 23.98 -25.05 -7.34
N ALA A 357 24.11 -24.95 -8.67
CA ALA A 357 24.94 -23.92 -9.31
C ALA A 357 24.38 -22.50 -9.09
N HIS A 358 23.06 -22.31 -9.22
CA HIS A 358 22.39 -21.04 -8.92
C HIS A 358 22.60 -20.64 -7.44
N HIS A 359 22.46 -21.58 -6.51
CA HIS A 359 22.72 -21.33 -5.09
C HIS A 359 24.18 -20.93 -4.86
N ALA A 360 25.14 -21.65 -5.46
CA ALA A 360 26.56 -21.35 -5.36
C ALA A 360 26.90 -19.95 -5.90
N THR A 361 26.37 -19.55 -7.06
CA THR A 361 26.55 -18.21 -7.64
C THR A 361 26.00 -17.12 -6.71
N LEU A 362 24.78 -17.30 -6.19
CA LEU A 362 24.16 -16.32 -5.30
C LEU A 362 24.95 -16.16 -4.00
N MET A 363 25.32 -17.27 -3.36
CA MET A 363 26.10 -17.26 -2.12
C MET A 363 27.49 -16.67 -2.33
N ALA A 364 28.15 -16.97 -3.46
CA ALA A 364 29.42 -16.36 -3.81
C ALA A 364 29.28 -14.84 -3.96
N ARG A 365 28.24 -14.36 -4.66
CA ARG A 365 28.00 -12.92 -4.81
C ARG A 365 27.77 -12.24 -3.47
N ILE A 366 26.96 -12.82 -2.59
CA ILE A 366 26.70 -12.29 -1.23
C ILE A 366 28.01 -12.18 -0.45
N ASN A 367 28.81 -13.24 -0.43
CA ASN A 367 30.09 -13.27 0.28
C ASN A 367 31.09 -12.25 -0.25
N THR A 368 31.18 -12.07 -1.57
CA THR A 368 32.06 -11.07 -2.19
C THR A 368 31.56 -9.64 -1.98
N ALA A 369 30.25 -9.38 -2.19
CA ALA A 369 29.68 -8.04 -2.06
C ALA A 369 29.78 -7.49 -0.63
N PHE A 370 29.63 -8.37 0.37
CA PHE A 370 29.65 -8.02 1.79
C PHE A 370 30.88 -8.55 2.52
N GLU A 371 32.01 -8.70 1.82
CA GLU A 371 33.25 -9.18 2.42
C GLU A 371 33.61 -8.35 3.67
N GLY A 372 33.88 -9.05 4.78
CA GLY A 372 34.15 -8.42 6.08
C GLY A 372 32.95 -7.77 6.78
N ARG A 373 31.79 -7.65 6.10
CA ARG A 373 30.59 -6.96 6.58
C ARG A 373 29.46 -7.92 6.99
N LEU A 374 29.54 -9.21 6.65
CA LEU A 374 28.55 -10.20 7.08
C LEU A 374 28.65 -10.48 8.58
N VAL A 375 27.51 -10.41 9.27
CA VAL A 375 27.36 -10.81 10.66
C VAL A 375 27.41 -12.34 10.74
N PRO A 376 28.34 -12.94 11.50
CA PRO A 376 28.40 -14.38 11.67
C PRO A 376 27.09 -14.96 12.20
N ARG A 377 26.77 -16.17 11.78
CA ARG A 377 25.69 -16.94 12.37
C ARG A 377 26.01 -17.17 13.86
N PRO A 378 25.06 -16.96 14.78
CA PRO A 378 25.32 -17.22 16.19
C PRO A 378 25.77 -18.67 16.40
N ALA A 379 26.84 -18.89 17.17
CA ALA A 379 27.50 -20.20 17.29
C ALA A 379 26.58 -21.32 17.80
N GLU A 380 25.57 -20.98 18.60
CA GLU A 380 24.57 -21.92 19.13
C GLU A 380 23.26 -21.95 18.33
N ALA A 381 23.15 -21.17 17.25
CA ALA A 381 21.96 -21.14 16.40
C ALA A 381 21.93 -22.34 15.46
N GLY A 382 20.86 -23.14 15.55
CA GLY A 382 20.59 -24.28 14.67
C GLY A 382 19.10 -24.63 14.64
N ALA A 383 18.70 -25.62 13.83
CA ALA A 383 17.29 -26.03 13.68
C ALA A 383 16.59 -26.32 15.02
N ALA A 384 17.30 -26.96 15.96
CA ALA A 384 16.77 -27.31 17.28
C ALA A 384 16.91 -26.19 18.33
N ASN A 385 17.67 -25.14 18.03
CA ASN A 385 17.93 -24.03 18.94
C ASN A 385 18.08 -22.71 18.15
N PRO A 386 16.98 -22.08 17.72
CA PRO A 386 17.07 -20.77 17.07
C PRO A 386 17.46 -19.64 18.04
N LYS A 387 17.78 -19.97 19.31
CA LYS A 387 17.74 -19.05 20.45
C LYS A 387 18.96 -18.15 20.67
N ALA A 388 19.97 -18.25 19.80
CA ALA A 388 21.28 -17.72 20.11
C ALA A 388 21.53 -16.28 19.60
N ASN A 389 20.56 -15.64 18.94
CA ASN A 389 20.78 -14.28 18.43
C ASN A 389 20.65 -13.23 19.55
N GLN A 390 21.80 -12.81 20.05
CA GLN A 390 21.94 -11.68 20.98
C GLN A 390 22.67 -10.50 20.34
N TYR A 391 22.86 -10.50 19.02
CA TYR A 391 23.51 -9.38 18.35
C TYR A 391 22.71 -8.10 18.59
N THR A 392 23.42 -7.04 18.94
CA THR A 392 22.91 -5.69 19.11
C THR A 392 23.42 -4.83 17.95
N VAL A 393 22.77 -3.71 17.65
CA VAL A 393 23.24 -2.79 16.60
C VAL A 393 24.65 -2.27 16.94
N GLY A 394 24.89 -1.91 18.20
CA GLY A 394 26.20 -1.46 18.68
C GLY A 394 27.28 -2.52 18.55
N GLY A 395 26.96 -3.79 18.86
CA GLY A 395 27.88 -4.91 18.69
C GLY A 395 28.23 -5.19 17.23
N ILE A 396 27.23 -5.12 16.33
CA ILE A 396 27.45 -5.27 14.88
C ILE A 396 28.35 -4.14 14.35
N GLN A 397 28.01 -2.89 14.66
CA GLN A 397 28.79 -1.71 14.26
C GLN A 397 30.23 -1.75 14.80
N GLY A 398 30.41 -2.13 16.07
CA GLY A 398 31.73 -2.21 16.72
C GLY A 398 32.67 -3.25 16.11
N ASN A 399 32.13 -4.28 15.45
CA ASN A 399 32.90 -5.28 14.72
C ASN A 399 33.10 -4.93 13.23
N GLY A 400 32.56 -3.80 12.76
CA GLY A 400 32.58 -3.44 11.34
C GLY A 400 31.63 -4.27 10.47
N TRP A 401 30.69 -5.00 11.08
CA TRP A 401 29.67 -5.74 10.36
C TRP A 401 28.49 -4.83 10.02
N GLN A 402 27.72 -5.22 8.99
CA GLN A 402 26.57 -4.46 8.49
C GLN A 402 25.43 -5.35 7.97
N VAL A 403 25.66 -6.63 7.66
CA VAL A 403 24.64 -7.46 6.99
C VAL A 403 24.34 -8.74 7.75
N VAL A 404 23.08 -8.90 8.17
CA VAL A 404 22.53 -10.20 8.57
C VAL A 404 21.89 -10.82 7.34
N CYS A 405 22.50 -11.86 6.78
CA CYS A 405 21.95 -12.56 5.60
C CYS A 405 21.28 -13.87 6.03
N ILE A 406 19.96 -13.86 6.06
CA ILE A 406 19.12 -15.03 6.28
C ILE A 406 18.93 -15.72 4.94
N TYR A 407 19.37 -16.96 4.84
CA TYR A 407 19.33 -17.75 3.61
C TYR A 407 18.60 -19.06 3.92
N GLN A 408 17.31 -19.10 3.58
CA GLN A 408 16.39 -20.15 4.04
C GLN A 408 16.47 -21.43 3.20
N ASP A 409 17.68 -21.96 3.04
CA ASP A 409 17.94 -23.18 2.29
C ASP A 409 19.16 -23.93 2.84
N ASP A 410 19.21 -25.23 2.58
CA ASP A 410 20.21 -26.15 3.09
C ASP A 410 21.63 -25.84 2.66
N HIS A 411 21.81 -25.21 1.49
CA HIS A 411 23.11 -24.79 0.97
C HIS A 411 23.86 -23.85 1.95
N ALA A 412 23.13 -23.04 2.74
CA ALA A 412 23.73 -22.14 3.73
C ALA A 412 24.16 -22.83 5.04
N ALA A 413 23.89 -24.13 5.23
CA ALA A 413 24.19 -24.82 6.49
C ALA A 413 25.70 -24.80 6.83
N ALA A 414 26.54 -25.02 5.82
CA ALA A 414 28.00 -25.08 5.99
C ALA A 414 28.65 -23.68 6.07
N ASP A 415 27.97 -22.63 5.62
CA ASP A 415 28.50 -21.27 5.67
C ASP A 415 28.26 -20.66 7.06
N PRO A 416 29.31 -20.30 7.82
CA PRO A 416 29.16 -19.73 9.16
C PRO A 416 28.69 -18.27 9.14
N LYS A 417 28.59 -17.62 7.99
CA LYS A 417 28.14 -16.22 7.84
C LYS A 417 26.72 -16.11 7.26
N LEU A 418 26.19 -17.19 6.69
CA LEU A 418 24.81 -17.25 6.20
C LEU A 418 23.89 -17.93 7.22
N TRP A 419 22.80 -17.24 7.53
CA TRP A 419 21.89 -17.61 8.60
C TRP A 419 20.78 -18.49 8.05
N ARG A 420 20.96 -19.81 8.15
CA ARG A 420 19.92 -20.77 7.75
C ARG A 420 18.62 -20.64 8.57
N TYR A 421 18.69 -20.14 9.81
CA TYR A 421 17.58 -20.18 10.78
C TYR A 421 17.22 -18.81 11.41
N GLY A 422 17.19 -17.73 10.64
CA GLY A 422 16.85 -16.39 11.15
C GLY A 422 15.34 -16.15 11.37
N THR A 423 14.53 -16.63 10.43
CA THR A 423 13.06 -16.48 10.37
C THR A 423 12.40 -17.86 10.14
N PRO A 424 12.52 -18.80 11.09
CA PRO A 424 12.04 -20.16 10.88
C PRO A 424 10.53 -20.21 10.58
N GLY A 425 10.09 -21.28 9.92
CA GLY A 425 8.68 -21.50 9.59
C GLY A 425 7.77 -21.28 10.82
N GLY A 426 6.85 -20.32 10.71
CA GLY A 426 5.98 -19.89 11.81
C GLY A 426 6.30 -18.52 12.41
N THR A 427 7.41 -17.85 12.03
CA THR A 427 7.74 -16.48 12.49
C THR A 427 7.47 -15.39 11.45
N LYS A 428 7.18 -15.77 10.21
CA LYS A 428 6.74 -14.91 9.11
C LYS A 428 5.29 -15.27 8.76
N TRP A 429 4.35 -14.39 9.08
CA TRP A 429 2.91 -14.66 8.93
C TRP A 429 2.24 -13.70 7.96
N TRP A 430 1.56 -14.29 6.98
CA TRP A 430 0.78 -13.60 5.98
C TRP A 430 -0.71 -13.68 6.35
N PRO A 431 -1.42 -12.55 6.54
CA PRO A 431 -2.84 -12.56 6.90
C PRO A 431 -3.75 -13.22 5.86
N ASN A 432 -3.40 -13.07 4.57
CA ASN A 432 -4.20 -13.52 3.43
C ASN A 432 -5.68 -13.06 3.53
N LYS A 433 -5.88 -11.74 3.63
CA LYS A 433 -7.22 -11.11 3.73
C LYS A 433 -7.34 -9.86 2.86
N PRO A 434 -8.49 -9.63 2.20
CA PRO A 434 -8.68 -8.51 1.28
C PRO A 434 -9.02 -7.18 1.96
N THR A 435 -9.56 -7.20 3.19
CA THR A 435 -9.97 -5.98 3.90
C THR A 435 -9.11 -5.68 5.12
N THR A 436 -8.93 -4.40 5.42
CA THR A 436 -8.18 -3.94 6.60
C THR A 436 -8.75 -4.47 7.91
N ALA A 437 -10.08 -4.54 8.04
CA ALA A 437 -10.76 -5.09 9.22
C ALA A 437 -10.44 -6.57 9.45
N GLU A 438 -10.43 -7.38 8.39
CA GLU A 438 -10.08 -8.79 8.48
C GLU A 438 -8.59 -8.99 8.74
N VAL A 439 -7.72 -8.23 8.05
CA VAL A 439 -6.27 -8.20 8.30
C VAL A 439 -6.02 -7.91 9.77
N LYS A 440 -6.60 -6.83 10.31
CA LYS A 440 -6.47 -6.44 11.70
C LYS A 440 -6.92 -7.54 12.65
N THR A 441 -8.06 -8.16 12.39
CA THR A 441 -8.59 -9.26 13.21
C THR A 441 -7.59 -10.41 13.28
N VAL A 442 -7.06 -10.85 12.14
CA VAL A 442 -6.06 -11.92 12.07
C VAL A 442 -4.77 -11.55 12.81
N LEU A 443 -4.28 -10.33 12.60
CA LEU A 443 -3.06 -9.85 13.24
C LEU A 443 -3.21 -9.69 14.76
N GLU A 444 -4.34 -9.17 15.23
CA GLU A 444 -4.63 -9.04 16.67
C GLU A 444 -4.81 -10.39 17.35
N ASP A 445 -5.46 -11.36 16.71
CA ASP A 445 -5.53 -12.72 17.23
C ASP A 445 -4.14 -13.36 17.29
N ARG A 446 -3.31 -13.14 16.26
CA ARG A 446 -1.93 -13.63 16.25
C ARG A 446 -1.09 -13.03 17.37
N LEU A 447 -1.22 -11.73 17.60
CA LEU A 447 -0.51 -11.00 18.67
C LEU A 447 -1.01 -11.38 20.09
N ARG A 448 -2.28 -11.78 20.23
CA ARG A 448 -2.91 -12.14 21.52
C ARG A 448 -2.76 -13.61 21.89
N ASN A 449 -3.15 -14.51 20.98
CA ASN A 449 -3.42 -15.91 21.28
C ASN A 449 -2.33 -16.87 20.79
N ASP A 450 -1.55 -16.42 19.81
CA ASP A 450 -0.99 -17.35 18.85
C ASP A 450 0.44 -16.98 18.46
N ARG A 451 1.11 -16.09 19.20
CA ARG A 451 2.57 -15.96 19.08
C ARG A 451 3.09 -17.40 19.19
N PRO A 452 3.87 -17.92 18.22
CA PRO A 452 4.70 -19.05 18.56
C PRO A 452 5.37 -18.65 19.87
N LEU A 453 5.55 -19.57 20.81
CA LEU A 453 6.59 -19.40 21.80
C LEU A 453 7.89 -19.29 20.98
N LEU A 454 8.16 -18.10 20.43
CA LEU A 454 9.29 -17.82 19.58
C LEU A 454 10.45 -18.18 20.48
N SER A 455 11.27 -19.11 20.03
CA SER A 455 12.58 -19.34 20.62
C SER A 455 13.24 -17.98 20.83
N ASP A 456 13.52 -17.62 22.09
CA ASP A 456 14.17 -16.34 22.44
C ASP A 456 15.34 -16.08 21.50
N GLY A 457 15.29 -15.08 20.62
CA GLY A 457 16.37 -14.84 19.64
C GLY A 457 16.00 -15.12 18.16
N SER A 458 14.77 -15.53 17.83
CA SER A 458 14.30 -15.51 16.44
C SER A 458 13.75 -14.15 16.01
N PHE A 459 13.92 -13.80 14.74
CA PHE A 459 13.23 -12.65 14.14
C PHE A 459 11.74 -12.96 13.98
N PHE A 460 10.90 -11.98 14.25
CA PHE A 460 9.45 -12.05 14.05
C PHE A 460 9.02 -11.03 13.01
N VAL A 461 8.39 -11.50 11.93
CA VAL A 461 8.01 -10.69 10.78
C VAL A 461 6.50 -10.60 10.73
N LEU A 462 5.99 -9.42 11.08
CA LEU A 462 4.58 -9.07 10.97
C LEU A 462 4.32 -8.44 9.60
N GLN A 463 3.43 -9.05 8.83
CA GLN A 463 3.03 -8.51 7.52
C GLN A 463 1.74 -7.71 7.66
N THR A 464 1.84 -6.39 7.59
CA THR A 464 0.70 -5.47 7.56
C THR A 464 0.33 -5.20 6.10
N ILE A 465 -0.21 -6.21 5.42
CA ILE A 465 -0.55 -6.17 4.00
C ILE A 465 -1.99 -6.65 3.76
N ALA A 466 -2.65 -6.07 2.76
CA ALA A 466 -3.92 -6.56 2.23
C ALA A 466 -3.67 -7.45 1.02
N THR A 467 -4.49 -8.46 0.83
CA THR A 467 -4.33 -9.45 -0.25
C THR A 467 -5.57 -9.45 -1.14
N PRO A 468 -5.45 -9.05 -2.41
CA PRO A 468 -6.53 -9.16 -3.37
C PRO A 468 -7.09 -10.58 -3.45
N ASP A 469 -8.40 -10.72 -3.40
CA ASP A 469 -9.10 -11.98 -3.64
C ASP A 469 -9.65 -12.06 -5.08
N VAL A 470 -10.26 -13.19 -5.44
CA VAL A 470 -10.84 -13.39 -6.78
C VAL A 470 -11.90 -12.32 -7.10
N ALA A 471 -12.67 -11.87 -6.12
CA ALA A 471 -13.68 -10.83 -6.31
C ALA A 471 -13.03 -9.47 -6.61
N TYR A 472 -11.92 -9.15 -5.95
CA TYR A 472 -11.11 -7.97 -6.25
C TYR A 472 -10.57 -8.01 -7.68
N TYR A 473 -9.91 -9.11 -8.07
CA TYR A 473 -9.40 -9.26 -9.44
C TYR A 473 -10.50 -9.13 -10.49
N SER A 474 -11.69 -9.69 -10.20
CA SER A 474 -12.84 -9.59 -11.09
C SER A 474 -13.34 -8.15 -11.27
N ARG A 475 -13.30 -7.32 -10.22
CA ARG A 475 -13.66 -5.89 -10.33
C ARG A 475 -12.67 -5.10 -11.18
N VAL A 476 -11.37 -5.30 -10.98
CA VAL A 476 -10.34 -4.65 -11.81
C VAL A 476 -10.43 -5.11 -13.25
N PHE A 477 -10.68 -6.40 -13.46
CA PHE A 477 -10.91 -6.96 -14.79
C PHE A 477 -12.13 -6.31 -15.47
N PHE A 478 -13.25 -6.20 -14.75
CA PHE A 478 -14.46 -5.57 -15.25
C PHE A 478 -14.26 -4.10 -15.65
N SER A 479 -13.51 -3.32 -14.87
CA SER A 479 -13.23 -1.91 -15.19
C SER A 479 -12.34 -1.75 -16.42
N LEU A 480 -11.45 -2.71 -16.70
CA LEU A 480 -10.63 -2.72 -17.92
C LEU A 480 -11.44 -3.12 -19.16
N GLU A 481 -12.37 -4.05 -19.03
CA GLU A 481 -13.21 -4.52 -20.15
C GLU A 481 -14.37 -3.60 -20.50
N THR A 482 -14.78 -2.75 -19.56
CA THR A 482 -15.96 -1.90 -19.72
C THR A 482 -15.60 -0.41 -19.71
N PRO A 483 -14.93 0.10 -20.77
CA PRO A 483 -14.68 1.53 -20.93
C PRO A 483 -15.97 2.37 -20.81
N GLU A 484 -15.81 3.65 -20.51
CA GLU A 484 -16.89 4.60 -20.29
C GLU A 484 -17.89 4.65 -21.47
N GLU A 485 -17.42 4.48 -22.70
CA GLU A 485 -18.29 4.44 -23.88
C GLU A 485 -19.20 3.21 -23.90
N VAL A 486 -18.68 2.04 -23.52
CA VAL A 486 -19.45 0.78 -23.45
C VAL A 486 -20.51 0.89 -22.36
N MET A 487 -20.13 1.46 -21.21
CA MET A 487 -21.05 1.73 -20.11
C MET A 487 -22.20 2.65 -20.52
N THR A 488 -21.87 3.76 -21.17
CA THR A 488 -22.86 4.74 -21.64
C THR A 488 -23.89 4.07 -22.54
N GLU A 489 -23.44 3.18 -23.43
CA GLU A 489 -24.31 2.45 -24.34
C GLU A 489 -25.20 1.41 -23.63
N ILE A 490 -24.67 0.68 -22.63
CA ILE A 490 -25.45 -0.27 -21.83
C ILE A 490 -26.53 0.46 -21.04
N VAL A 491 -26.18 1.57 -20.39
CA VAL A 491 -27.13 2.40 -19.62
C VAL A 491 -28.20 2.99 -20.55
N ARG A 492 -27.81 3.47 -21.73
CA ARG A 492 -28.75 3.97 -22.76
C ARG A 492 -29.75 2.89 -23.16
N ALA A 493 -29.27 1.71 -23.54
CA ALA A 493 -30.12 0.59 -23.96
C ALA A 493 -31.06 0.10 -22.84
N ALA A 494 -30.58 0.08 -21.59
CA ALA A 494 -31.40 -0.27 -20.43
C ALA A 494 -32.52 0.75 -20.20
N ASN A 495 -32.21 2.04 -20.30
CA ASN A 495 -33.20 3.12 -20.18
C ASN A 495 -34.24 3.08 -21.31
N GLU A 496 -33.84 2.77 -22.55
CA GLU A 496 -34.78 2.60 -23.66
C GLU A 496 -35.75 1.43 -23.43
N LYS A 497 -35.26 0.31 -22.89
CA LYS A 497 -36.11 -0.82 -22.52
C LYS A 497 -37.07 -0.46 -21.40
N ILE A 498 -36.61 0.27 -20.39
CA ILE A 498 -37.45 0.77 -19.28
C ILE A 498 -38.55 1.69 -19.83
N ALA A 499 -38.21 2.65 -20.69
CA ALA A 499 -39.18 3.55 -21.31
C ALA A 499 -40.22 2.78 -22.15
N GLY A 500 -39.80 1.74 -22.88
CA GLY A 500 -40.72 0.87 -23.62
C GLY A 500 -41.68 0.10 -22.71
N LEU A 501 -41.21 -0.41 -21.58
CA LEU A 501 -42.05 -1.08 -20.58
C LEU A 501 -43.04 -0.11 -19.91
N GLU A 502 -42.60 1.10 -19.57
CA GLU A 502 -43.45 2.16 -19.02
C GLU A 502 -44.56 2.56 -19.99
N SER A 503 -44.22 2.69 -21.29
CA SER A 503 -45.21 2.96 -22.34
C SER A 503 -46.22 1.82 -22.48
N ALA A 504 -45.77 0.56 -22.46
CA ALA A 504 -46.65 -0.60 -22.52
C ALA A 504 -47.58 -0.70 -21.30
N ILE A 505 -47.07 -0.41 -20.09
CA ILE A 505 -47.85 -0.34 -18.85
C ILE A 505 -48.93 0.74 -18.97
N SER A 506 -48.56 1.94 -19.41
CA SER A 506 -49.50 3.06 -19.58
C SER A 506 -50.61 2.73 -20.58
N SER A 507 -50.27 2.12 -21.72
CA SER A 507 -51.26 1.65 -22.70
C SER A 507 -52.25 0.66 -22.10
N ARG A 508 -51.76 -0.38 -21.42
CA ARG A 508 -52.61 -1.42 -20.80
C ARG A 508 -53.50 -0.87 -19.69
N GLN A 509 -52.99 0.07 -18.89
CA GLN A 509 -53.80 0.77 -17.90
C GLN A 509 -54.96 1.53 -18.56
N GLY A 510 -54.69 2.17 -19.71
CA GLY A 510 -55.71 2.81 -20.55
C GLY A 510 -56.77 1.82 -21.06
N ASP A 511 -56.35 0.67 -21.59
CA ASP A 511 -57.24 -0.37 -22.10
C ASP A 511 -58.13 -0.96 -20.99
N ILE A 512 -57.55 -1.23 -19.82
CA ILE A 512 -58.30 -1.70 -18.63
C ILE A 512 -59.32 -0.66 -18.20
N ALA A 513 -58.95 0.63 -18.16
CA ALA A 513 -59.86 1.71 -17.78
C ALA A 513 -61.02 1.85 -18.78
N TRP A 514 -60.75 1.68 -20.08
CA TRP A 514 -61.77 1.66 -21.12
C TRP A 514 -62.72 0.46 -20.98
N LEU A 515 -62.19 -0.74 -20.74
CA LEU A 515 -63.00 -1.94 -20.48
C LEU A 515 -63.88 -1.76 -19.25
N ASP A 516 -63.34 -1.18 -18.18
CA ASP A 516 -64.08 -0.85 -16.97
C ASP A 516 -65.21 0.15 -17.22
N GLN A 517 -64.99 1.14 -18.08
CA GLN A 517 -66.04 2.04 -18.51
C GLN A 517 -67.14 1.29 -19.27
N LYS A 518 -66.79 0.42 -20.22
CA LYS A 518 -67.78 -0.35 -20.99
C LYS A 518 -68.59 -1.30 -20.13
N ILE A 519 -67.97 -1.95 -19.14
CA ILE A 519 -68.67 -2.78 -18.16
C ILE A 519 -69.67 -1.93 -17.36
N ARG A 520 -69.27 -0.74 -16.88
CA ARG A 520 -70.17 0.16 -16.15
C ARG A 520 -71.35 0.65 -17.01
N GLU A 521 -71.10 1.07 -18.24
CA GLU A 521 -72.14 1.50 -19.18
C GLU A 521 -73.19 0.40 -19.40
N ASN A 522 -72.76 -0.85 -19.62
CA ASN A 522 -73.68 -1.97 -19.82
C ASN A 522 -74.42 -2.35 -18.53
N ARG A 523 -73.78 -2.27 -17.36
CA ARG A 523 -74.47 -2.49 -16.07
C ARG A 523 -75.55 -1.45 -15.81
N ASN A 524 -75.27 -0.18 -16.08
CA ASN A 524 -76.25 0.90 -15.96
C ASN A 524 -77.42 0.67 -16.92
N HIS A 525 -77.15 0.29 -18.18
CA HIS A 525 -78.19 -0.01 -19.15
C HIS A 525 -79.07 -1.20 -18.72
N ILE A 526 -78.46 -2.25 -18.16
CA ILE A 526 -79.21 -3.38 -17.59
C ILE A 526 -80.13 -2.90 -16.45
N GLN A 527 -79.64 -2.03 -15.56
CA GLN A 527 -80.44 -1.47 -14.48
C GLN A 527 -81.63 -0.67 -15.02
N GLU A 528 -81.43 0.21 -16.00
CA GLU A 528 -82.52 0.97 -16.64
C GLU A 528 -83.58 0.04 -17.27
N LEU A 529 -83.15 -1.04 -17.91
CA LEU A 529 -84.06 -2.04 -18.48
C LEU A 529 -84.83 -2.81 -17.41
N GLN A 530 -84.18 -3.11 -16.26
CA GLN A 530 -84.79 -3.79 -15.12
C GLN A 530 -85.80 -2.90 -14.41
N ASP A 531 -85.43 -1.65 -14.11
CA ASP A 531 -86.33 -0.66 -13.50
C ASP A 531 -87.60 -0.51 -14.36
N TRP A 532 -87.45 -0.44 -15.70
CA TRP A 532 -88.60 -0.40 -16.60
C TRP A 532 -89.47 -1.68 -16.49
N ILE A 533 -88.85 -2.86 -16.44
CA ILE A 533 -89.58 -4.14 -16.33
C ILE A 533 -90.39 -4.17 -15.02
N ASP A 534 -89.78 -3.73 -13.92
CA ASP A 534 -90.40 -3.69 -12.59
C ASP A 534 -91.57 -2.70 -12.54
N ASP A 535 -91.45 -1.56 -13.22
CA ASP A 535 -92.51 -0.54 -13.34
C ASP A 535 -93.68 -0.94 -14.26
N HIS A 536 -93.54 -2.01 -15.06
CA HIS A 536 -94.54 -2.44 -16.06
C HIS A 536 -95.00 -3.90 -15.86
N PRO A 537 -95.73 -4.23 -14.77
CA PRO A 537 -96.08 -5.61 -14.42
C PRO A 537 -97.31 -6.19 -15.15
N TYR A 538 -98.03 -5.40 -15.96
CA TYR A 538 -99.33 -5.80 -16.51
C TYR A 538 -99.23 -6.85 -17.62
N PHE A 539 -100.29 -7.61 -17.85
CA PHE A 539 -100.29 -8.71 -18.83
C PHE A 539 -100.02 -8.25 -20.27
N TRP A 540 -100.52 -7.07 -20.66
CA TRP A 540 -100.31 -6.52 -22.01
C TRP A 540 -98.87 -6.04 -22.28
N ASP A 541 -98.06 -5.82 -21.24
CA ASP A 541 -96.65 -5.42 -21.36
C ASP A 541 -95.71 -6.61 -21.62
N TYR A 542 -96.25 -7.84 -21.63
CA TYR A 542 -95.47 -9.08 -21.76
C TYR A 542 -94.52 -9.10 -22.97
N PRO A 543 -94.92 -8.72 -24.20
CA PRO A 543 -94.00 -8.66 -25.33
C PRO A 543 -92.85 -7.67 -25.13
N GLY A 544 -93.14 -6.51 -24.52
CA GLY A 544 -92.16 -5.48 -24.22
C GLY A 544 -91.18 -5.88 -23.12
N ARG A 545 -91.64 -6.65 -22.11
CA ARG A 545 -90.78 -7.27 -21.09
C ARG A 545 -89.86 -8.32 -21.72
N LYS A 546 -90.39 -9.24 -22.53
CA LYS A 546 -89.60 -10.28 -23.20
C LYS A 546 -88.51 -9.71 -24.11
N TRP A 547 -88.80 -8.61 -24.81
CA TRP A 547 -87.79 -7.93 -25.62
C TRP A 547 -86.66 -7.35 -24.78
N ARG A 548 -86.97 -6.68 -23.66
CA ARG A 548 -85.96 -6.11 -22.73
C ARG A 548 -85.18 -7.18 -21.99
N GLU A 549 -85.80 -8.28 -21.58
CA GLU A 549 -85.11 -9.47 -21.06
C GLU A 549 -84.07 -9.99 -22.06
N GLY A 550 -84.39 -10.00 -23.36
CA GLY A 550 -83.44 -10.32 -24.43
C GLY A 550 -82.28 -9.32 -24.54
N GLN A 551 -82.55 -8.01 -24.40
CA GLN A 551 -81.50 -6.98 -24.36
C GLN A 551 -80.59 -7.11 -23.14
N ILE A 552 -81.15 -7.43 -21.97
CA ILE A 552 -80.39 -7.72 -20.75
C ILE A 552 -79.47 -8.93 -20.97
N ALA A 553 -79.95 -9.99 -21.62
CA ALA A 553 -79.11 -11.16 -21.92
C ALA A 553 -77.93 -10.81 -22.85
N ILE A 554 -78.15 -9.95 -23.86
CA ILE A 554 -77.08 -9.45 -24.74
C ILE A 554 -76.06 -8.61 -23.96
N ALA A 555 -76.52 -7.66 -23.16
CA ALA A 555 -75.66 -6.80 -22.34
C ALA A 555 -74.84 -7.61 -21.32
N ASN A 556 -75.43 -8.64 -20.69
CA ASN A 556 -74.71 -9.57 -19.83
C ASN A 556 -73.63 -10.37 -20.58
N GLY A 557 -73.90 -10.78 -21.83
CA GLY A 557 -72.91 -11.43 -22.69
C GLY A 557 -71.73 -10.50 -23.02
N LEU A 558 -72.00 -9.23 -23.32
CA LEU A 558 -70.97 -8.21 -23.55
C LEU A 558 -70.12 -7.95 -22.30
N ILE A 559 -70.75 -7.82 -21.13
CA ILE A 559 -70.04 -7.69 -19.84
C ILE A 559 -69.10 -8.87 -19.64
N SER A 560 -69.59 -10.10 -19.82
CA SER A 560 -68.77 -11.31 -19.66
C SER A 560 -67.56 -11.31 -20.60
N GLY A 561 -67.75 -10.87 -21.85
CA GLY A 561 -66.65 -10.71 -22.81
C GLY A 561 -65.64 -9.63 -22.39
N TYR A 562 -66.10 -8.46 -21.94
CA TYR A 562 -65.21 -7.40 -21.45
C TYR A 562 -64.47 -7.80 -20.19
N GLU A 563 -65.09 -8.51 -19.26
CA GLU A 563 -64.45 -9.02 -18.04
C GLU A 563 -63.37 -10.05 -18.38
N ALA A 564 -63.59 -10.94 -19.35
CA ALA A 564 -62.59 -11.88 -19.82
C ALA A 564 -61.37 -11.17 -20.45
N THR A 565 -61.60 -10.19 -21.32
CA THR A 565 -60.51 -9.37 -21.91
C THR A 565 -59.79 -8.58 -20.83
N LYS A 566 -60.52 -7.95 -19.89
CA LYS A 566 -59.95 -7.20 -18.77
C LYS A 566 -59.07 -8.08 -17.89
N SER A 567 -59.50 -9.31 -17.62
CA SER A 567 -58.70 -10.28 -16.87
C SER A 567 -57.37 -10.56 -17.57
N THR A 568 -57.40 -10.79 -18.89
CA THR A 568 -56.20 -11.00 -19.72
C THR A 568 -55.27 -9.78 -19.69
N GLU A 569 -55.81 -8.58 -19.87
CA GLU A 569 -55.05 -7.33 -19.83
C GLU A 569 -54.46 -7.05 -18.43
N SER A 570 -55.21 -7.34 -17.37
CA SER A 570 -54.75 -7.23 -15.98
C SER A 570 -53.57 -8.15 -15.71
N SER A 571 -53.60 -9.40 -16.20
CA SER A 571 -52.47 -10.33 -16.09
C SER A 571 -51.25 -9.84 -16.87
N ALA A 572 -51.45 -9.34 -18.10
CA ALA A 572 -50.36 -8.80 -18.92
C ALA A 572 -49.73 -7.54 -18.29
N LEU A 573 -50.54 -6.66 -17.69
CA LEU A 573 -50.10 -5.51 -16.91
C LEU A 573 -49.26 -5.94 -15.70
N GLY A 574 -49.69 -6.99 -14.98
CA GLY A 574 -48.92 -7.58 -13.88
C GLY A 574 -47.53 -8.01 -14.33
N ASN A 575 -47.44 -8.78 -15.43
CA ASN A 575 -46.18 -9.24 -16.01
C ASN A 575 -45.28 -8.07 -16.44
N ALA A 576 -45.86 -7.03 -17.05
CA ALA A 576 -45.11 -5.84 -17.49
C ALA A 576 -44.53 -5.06 -16.29
N ASN A 577 -45.31 -4.91 -15.21
CA ASN A 577 -44.84 -4.28 -13.97
C ASN A 577 -43.68 -5.05 -13.32
N THR A 578 -43.77 -6.38 -13.26
CA THR A 578 -42.66 -7.23 -12.79
C THR A 578 -41.41 -7.05 -13.66
N ALA A 579 -41.57 -7.10 -14.98
CA ALA A 579 -40.46 -6.89 -15.91
C ALA A 579 -39.82 -5.50 -15.78
N LEU A 580 -40.60 -4.45 -15.53
CA LEU A 580 -40.11 -3.09 -15.27
C LEU A 580 -39.32 -3.03 -13.97
N SER A 581 -39.84 -3.62 -12.89
CA SER A 581 -39.15 -3.70 -11.59
C SER A 581 -37.81 -4.42 -11.73
N ASP A 582 -37.78 -5.56 -12.40
CA ASP A 582 -36.57 -6.33 -12.67
C ASP A 582 -35.56 -5.55 -13.52
N ALA A 583 -36.03 -4.85 -14.56
CA ALA A 583 -35.16 -4.04 -15.43
C ALA A 583 -34.50 -2.89 -14.66
N ARG A 584 -35.27 -2.17 -13.83
CA ARG A 584 -34.75 -1.09 -12.98
C ARG A 584 -33.75 -1.61 -11.96
N LYS A 585 -34.05 -2.74 -11.31
CA LYS A 585 -33.11 -3.38 -10.38
C LYS A 585 -31.80 -3.76 -11.07
N LYS A 586 -31.87 -4.43 -12.23
CA LYS A 586 -30.68 -4.81 -13.00
C LYS A 586 -29.82 -3.60 -13.40
N LEU A 587 -30.44 -2.48 -13.78
CA LEU A 587 -29.71 -1.24 -14.08
C LEU A 587 -29.04 -0.65 -12.84
N ALA A 588 -29.73 -0.65 -11.69
CA ALA A 588 -29.15 -0.18 -10.43
C ALA A 588 -27.97 -1.06 -9.98
N ASP A 589 -28.13 -2.39 -10.00
CA ASP A 589 -27.10 -3.36 -9.65
C ASP A 589 -25.87 -3.22 -10.58
N PHE A 590 -26.10 -3.02 -11.87
CA PHE A 590 -25.05 -2.79 -12.86
C PHE A 590 -24.28 -1.49 -12.60
N ASN A 591 -24.99 -0.38 -12.37
CA ASN A 591 -24.37 0.90 -12.05
C ASN A 591 -23.53 0.82 -10.78
N GLN A 592 -24.03 0.16 -9.74
CA GLN A 592 -23.27 -0.05 -8.50
C GLN A 592 -22.01 -0.89 -8.75
N THR A 593 -22.15 -2.00 -9.49
CA THR A 593 -21.00 -2.86 -9.85
C THR A 593 -19.93 -2.09 -10.61
N TYR A 594 -20.32 -1.24 -11.55
CA TYR A 594 -19.39 -0.40 -12.28
C TYR A 594 -18.69 0.62 -11.38
N LEU A 595 -19.44 1.32 -10.52
CA LEU A 595 -18.85 2.26 -9.56
C LEU A 595 -17.85 1.56 -8.63
N ASP A 596 -18.20 0.38 -8.12
CA ASP A 596 -17.33 -0.43 -7.28
C ASP A 596 -16.06 -0.85 -8.05
N ALA A 597 -16.20 -1.24 -9.32
CA ALA A 597 -15.08 -1.62 -10.18
C ALA A 597 -14.15 -0.45 -10.52
N THR A 598 -14.69 0.73 -10.84
CA THR A 598 -13.89 1.93 -11.14
C THR A 598 -13.19 2.50 -9.92
N ASN A 599 -13.74 2.29 -8.73
CA ASN A 599 -13.13 2.69 -7.47
C ASN A 599 -12.17 1.64 -6.89
N THR A 600 -12.10 0.45 -7.51
CA THR A 600 -11.15 -0.59 -7.08
C THR A 600 -9.76 -0.24 -7.63
N PRO A 601 -8.72 -0.17 -6.79
CA PRO A 601 -7.36 0.09 -7.26
C PRO A 601 -6.91 -0.92 -8.32
N GLY A 602 -6.18 -0.44 -9.32
CA GLY A 602 -5.78 -1.24 -10.48
C GLY A 602 -4.51 -2.05 -10.27
N THR A 603 -3.77 -1.80 -9.19
CA THR A 603 -2.49 -2.43 -8.85
C THR A 603 -2.38 -2.74 -7.35
N LEU A 604 -1.46 -3.65 -6.99
CA LEU A 604 -1.17 -3.96 -5.59
C LEU A 604 -0.58 -2.76 -4.84
N VAL A 605 0.24 -1.95 -5.51
CA VAL A 605 0.81 -0.71 -4.94
C VAL A 605 -0.28 0.31 -4.63
N GLU A 606 -1.21 0.56 -5.56
CA GLU A 606 -2.33 1.49 -5.32
C GLU A 606 -3.25 1.01 -4.19
N LEU A 607 -3.49 -0.31 -4.11
CA LEU A 607 -4.22 -0.89 -2.97
C LEU A 607 -3.50 -0.60 -1.67
N ALA A 608 -2.20 -0.87 -1.61
CA ALA A 608 -1.39 -0.64 -0.43
C ALA A 608 -1.39 0.85 -0.03
N GLU A 609 -1.20 1.77 -0.96
CA GLU A 609 -1.27 3.22 -0.71
C GLU A 609 -2.62 3.65 -0.13
N GLN A 610 -3.72 3.04 -0.54
CA GLN A 610 -5.05 3.31 0.00
C GLN A 610 -5.23 2.80 1.44
N VAL A 611 -4.70 1.61 1.76
CA VAL A 611 -4.96 0.94 3.05
C VAL A 611 -3.89 1.21 4.10
N ASN A 612 -2.66 1.54 3.70
CA ASN A 612 -1.51 1.62 4.60
C ASN A 612 -1.72 2.63 5.72
N ALA A 613 -2.32 3.80 5.44
CA ALA A 613 -2.59 4.82 6.45
C ALA A 613 -3.44 4.29 7.63
N GLU A 614 -4.44 3.44 7.36
CA GLU A 614 -5.24 2.80 8.40
C GLU A 614 -4.38 1.82 9.22
N MET A 615 -3.55 1.03 8.55
CA MET A 615 -2.69 0.03 9.19
C MET A 615 -1.63 0.65 10.09
N LEU A 616 -1.05 1.80 9.69
CA LEU A 616 -0.11 2.56 10.53
C LEU A 616 -0.76 3.01 11.84
N GLY A 617 -2.06 3.32 11.82
CA GLY A 617 -2.82 3.70 13.00
C GLY A 617 -2.93 2.59 14.06
N TRP A 618 -2.67 1.33 13.71
CA TRP A 618 -2.75 0.20 14.64
C TRP A 618 -1.45 0.01 15.43
N LEU A 619 -0.31 0.35 14.85
CA LEU A 619 1.03 0.07 15.40
C LEU A 619 1.21 0.58 16.85
N PRO A 620 0.76 1.79 17.24
CA PRO A 620 0.88 2.24 18.62
C PRO A 620 0.16 1.36 19.63
N GLY A 621 -0.97 0.74 19.25
CA GLY A 621 -1.72 -0.19 20.10
C GLY A 621 -1.02 -1.54 20.29
N TRP A 622 -0.03 -1.86 19.46
CA TRP A 622 0.69 -3.14 19.47
C TRP A 622 2.06 -3.07 20.16
N ARG A 623 2.41 -1.93 20.78
CA ARG A 623 3.69 -1.61 21.47
C ARG A 623 4.13 -2.51 22.64
N SER A 624 3.54 -3.69 22.83
CA SER A 624 3.82 -4.59 23.95
C SER A 624 5.19 -5.30 23.94
N GLY A 625 6.20 -4.77 23.23
CA GLY A 625 7.54 -5.39 23.10
C GLY A 625 7.57 -6.67 22.28
N LYS A 626 6.52 -6.92 21.48
CA LYS A 626 6.32 -8.14 20.68
C LYS A 626 6.51 -7.93 19.18
N LEU A 627 6.67 -6.67 18.75
CA LEU A 627 6.93 -6.31 17.36
C LEU A 627 8.44 -6.24 17.14
N ASN A 628 8.91 -6.90 16.08
CA ASN A 628 10.32 -6.88 15.69
C ASN A 628 10.46 -6.37 14.26
N ILE A 629 10.16 -7.17 13.25
CA ILE A 629 10.11 -6.68 11.86
C ILE A 629 8.65 -6.47 11.48
N VAL A 630 8.36 -5.30 10.93
CA VAL A 630 7.06 -5.01 10.31
C VAL A 630 7.33 -4.79 8.82
N ILE A 631 6.55 -5.42 7.95
CA ILE A 631 6.68 -5.25 6.49
C ILE A 631 5.37 -4.81 5.85
N GLN A 632 5.49 -4.01 4.78
CA GLN A 632 4.38 -3.53 3.96
C GLN A 632 4.68 -3.64 2.47
N ASP A 633 3.62 -3.67 1.68
CA ASP A 633 3.64 -3.27 0.27
C ASP A 633 3.67 -1.73 0.19
N ALA A 634 4.27 -1.18 -0.86
CA ALA A 634 4.41 0.27 -1.08
C ALA A 634 5.01 1.02 0.13
N VAL A 635 6.24 0.66 0.53
CA VAL A 635 6.91 1.28 1.68
C VAL A 635 7.09 2.80 1.50
N SER A 636 6.87 3.55 2.58
CA SER A 636 6.91 5.01 2.61
C SER A 636 7.71 5.55 3.80
N ASP A 637 8.02 6.85 3.77
CA ASP A 637 8.67 7.54 4.88
C ASP A 637 7.77 7.49 6.14
N ASP A 638 6.46 7.67 5.99
CA ASP A 638 5.49 7.59 7.09
C ASP A 638 5.48 6.21 7.75
N PHE A 639 5.59 5.14 6.95
CA PHE A 639 5.70 3.78 7.45
C PHE A 639 6.98 3.58 8.26
N VAL A 640 8.13 3.99 7.71
CA VAL A 640 9.42 3.89 8.41
C VAL A 640 9.41 4.67 9.72
N ASP A 641 8.89 5.89 9.72
CA ASP A 641 8.76 6.71 10.91
C ASP A 641 7.87 6.05 11.97
N ALA A 642 6.70 5.53 11.56
CA ALA A 642 5.76 4.88 12.45
C ALA A 642 6.37 3.63 13.13
N VAL A 643 7.08 2.78 12.37
CA VAL A 643 7.76 1.59 12.90
C VAL A 643 8.91 1.98 13.81
N ARG A 644 9.76 2.93 13.42
CA ARG A 644 10.89 3.39 14.24
C ARG A 644 10.45 3.91 15.59
N ARG A 645 9.34 4.65 15.65
CA ARG A 645 8.78 5.21 16.91
C ARG A 645 8.33 4.15 17.91
N LEU A 646 8.16 2.89 17.50
CA LEU A 646 7.85 1.79 18.41
C LEU A 646 9.03 1.44 19.33
N ASN A 647 10.24 1.89 18.99
CA ASN A 647 11.43 1.73 19.83
C ASN A 647 11.49 2.73 21.01
N LYS A 648 10.52 3.65 21.11
CA LYS A 648 10.33 4.56 22.25
C LYS A 648 9.18 4.09 23.12
#